data_AF-A0A8S2QW19-F1
#
_entry.id   AF-A0A8S2QW19-F1
#
_cell.length_a   1.000
_cell.length_b   1.000
_cell.length_c   1.000
_cell.angle_alpha   90.00
_cell.angle_beta   90.00
_cell.angle_gamma   90.00
#
_symmetry.space_group_name_H-M   'P 1'
#
loop_
_entity.id
_entity.type
_entity.pdbx_description
1 polymer ?
#
loop_
_entity_poly.entity_id
_entity_poly.type
_entity_poly.pdbx_seq_one_letter_code
_entity_poly.pdbx_strand_id
1 'polypeptide(L)'
;NQPRLVRRDLSNSTIITSSLNPSVKLISSSNRSLTLKNRHQTIEFNSSSKFFNSLVYSVLPYDNEHVRSCHLKINNNIILTMLFDHSENKLIIQDYKQNEILTMIYSDKYRLKSINTKGFLPISYTYKDNDQKLSSWKIGSYYEEFLYDTRGRLIEIQRFNDLSSIKYSYGHGEQPVGITYGSQSNVMLRKDSTGSVTGIIMPNQAEHTLEYRTYFNGYRLIYYGLHTQIWEYDSKSNLERIYFPFQRLITFKYDENNRLIYSFTDGCKTSYEYLKSQKQIHIAYPRGQIYEQIYEYNNNSLLNNLIDYYYDKYSYIISYIKYNSINSFELRFIFSKAYERNFLENYSTNYQLSYQLNYNENSGYLQSNSFVRLTYPTIYECFIKDYSNSITISRRIDEYKRLKELNLNYKNQKRLTIEFIYNNKQLLLEQIKITLNELEKYSYTYEYDNLKRLISIKNQNQNSIDYYQYDLNNNLNSTKSYPSIQYNQWNQIVQIATNENLTLNYKYDQNGFLHAISNNKLYLFNSFGLLIKYKYNQLVIDYIYDNEQRLIMKLYPITGYYLRFIYGNQQQRRMITHIYNSQLKLLTIIYYDNQNNLIGFEQNEKKYFLLTDDVGSPLFMYDNNGLLIQEKFYGLYGQIVIEKNYNDKVFFPFGFTGLLLDEDLNCVFDKIHGKLFDLNLGRYLVPNFPLTWTNKQTYLPNMNNPLHDMNLYKISDEIYNVNEIFFQQLHNNDILSQLRNLNYDFTSTHDSVLSSPYFNNQNIILEENSLIYSSFFSYFNEHYSISYPNKFTYSIAHIENDNDFWINRTLSVKSPNQQIEFISFTSYDDLFSTLFNQSFLIPYRKQNHVYFLQNLNSFQQLKSHLNQPLFRQYKINIRYQTNTNNLVDMDLIIANTTTFHIKFGSTYDQEYKYLIDNNLSQMIKNVWQYERTYLMENFRLYYLYTWSQNEIDELISSGYVTNYTVVYRYDPWIYPEIIDDPTNFMFKMKT
;
A
#
# COMPACT_ATOMS: atom_id res chain seq x y z
N ASN A 1 -43.95 5.43 -23.28
CA ASN A 1 -43.90 5.91 -24.67
C ASN A 1 -42.58 5.52 -25.30
N GLN A 2 -42.57 4.42 -26.08
CA GLN A 2 -41.44 4.04 -26.93
C GLN A 2 -41.18 5.11 -27.99
N PRO A 3 -39.95 5.19 -28.52
CA PRO A 3 -39.85 4.89 -29.95
C PRO A 3 -38.59 4.14 -30.41
N ARG A 4 -38.88 3.13 -31.25
CA ARG A 4 -38.29 2.82 -32.57
C ARG A 4 -36.78 2.51 -32.70
N LEU A 5 -36.53 1.21 -32.70
CA LEU A 5 -35.48 0.51 -33.43
C LEU A 5 -35.59 0.76 -34.95
N VAL A 6 -34.49 1.18 -35.58
CA VAL A 6 -34.27 1.08 -37.02
C VAL A 6 -33.10 0.14 -37.26
N ARG A 7 -33.41 -1.04 -37.80
CA ARG A 7 -32.46 -1.98 -38.39
C ARG A 7 -31.80 -1.33 -39.60
N ARG A 8 -30.47 -1.43 -39.70
CA ARG A 8 -29.76 -1.39 -40.98
C ARG A 8 -28.84 -2.59 -41.09
N ASP A 9 -29.04 -3.30 -42.18
CA ASP A 9 -28.46 -4.59 -42.51
C ASP A 9 -26.94 -4.51 -42.70
N LEU A 10 -26.32 -5.59 -42.22
CA LEU A 10 -24.94 -5.99 -42.43
C LEU A 10 -24.79 -6.56 -43.85
N SER A 11 -23.95 -5.95 -44.68
CA SER A 11 -23.31 -6.63 -45.80
C SER A 11 -22.07 -5.87 -46.26
N ASN A 12 -20.89 -6.31 -45.82
CA ASN A 12 -19.74 -6.65 -46.67
C ASN A 12 -18.50 -6.84 -45.81
N SER A 13 -18.32 -8.10 -45.44
CA SER A 13 -17.09 -8.70 -44.99
C SER A 13 -16.04 -8.68 -46.11
N THR A 14 -14.94 -7.94 -45.91
CA THR A 14 -13.64 -8.30 -46.49
C THR A 14 -12.76 -8.81 -45.38
N ILE A 15 -12.81 -10.13 -45.23
CA ILE A 15 -11.93 -10.95 -44.41
C ILE A 15 -10.56 -10.91 -45.09
N ILE A 16 -9.58 -10.23 -44.49
CA ILE A 16 -8.16 -10.50 -44.76
C ILE A 16 -7.73 -11.47 -43.67
N THR A 17 -7.78 -12.76 -43.99
CA THR A 17 -7.15 -13.83 -43.22
C THR A 17 -5.63 -13.68 -43.34
N SER A 18 -4.95 -13.28 -42.27
CA SER A 18 -3.55 -13.63 -42.08
C SER A 18 -3.46 -14.61 -40.90
N SER A 19 -3.44 -15.89 -41.25
CA SER A 19 -3.06 -17.00 -40.38
C SER A 19 -1.64 -16.78 -39.86
N LEU A 20 -1.48 -16.52 -38.57
CA LEU A 20 -0.21 -16.71 -37.87
C LEU A 20 -0.47 -17.53 -36.60
N ASN A 21 0.09 -18.73 -36.62
CA ASN A 21 0.08 -19.73 -35.55
C ASN A 21 0.44 -19.14 -34.18
N PRO A 22 -0.23 -19.54 -33.08
CA PRO A 22 0.22 -19.24 -31.74
C PRO A 22 1.22 -20.33 -31.30
N SER A 23 2.49 -20.12 -31.61
CA SER A 23 3.60 -20.84 -30.98
C SER A 23 4.56 -19.84 -30.36
N VAL A 24 4.13 -19.18 -29.29
CA VAL A 24 5.02 -18.37 -28.45
C VAL A 24 5.69 -19.31 -27.46
N LYS A 25 6.79 -19.92 -27.89
CA LYS A 25 7.83 -20.37 -26.95
C LYS A 25 8.39 -19.12 -26.29
N LEU A 26 8.26 -19.03 -24.97
CA LEU A 26 9.10 -18.21 -24.11
C LEU A 26 10.56 -18.60 -24.37
N ILE A 27 11.23 -17.87 -25.26
CA ILE A 27 12.68 -17.84 -25.34
C ILE A 27 13.06 -16.64 -24.49
N SER A 28 13.66 -16.94 -23.33
CA SER A 28 14.52 -16.04 -22.59
C SER A 28 15.40 -15.26 -23.56
N SER A 29 15.19 -13.97 -23.71
CA SER A 29 16.12 -13.08 -24.41
C SER A 29 17.33 -12.79 -23.52
N SER A 30 18.02 -13.85 -23.11
CA SER A 30 19.42 -13.83 -22.72
C SER A 30 20.22 -14.27 -23.95
N ASN A 31 21.20 -13.46 -24.35
CA ASN A 31 22.09 -13.63 -25.52
C ASN A 31 21.56 -13.10 -26.85
N ARG A 32 21.57 -11.77 -26.99
CA ARG A 32 22.15 -11.17 -28.20
C ARG A 32 23.47 -10.54 -27.82
N SER A 33 24.56 -11.22 -28.16
CA SER A 33 25.88 -10.62 -28.27
C SER A 33 25.82 -9.52 -29.34
N LEU A 34 25.57 -8.29 -28.91
CA LEU A 34 25.78 -7.10 -29.72
C LEU A 34 27.29 -6.94 -29.87
N THR A 35 27.79 -7.35 -31.03
CA THR A 35 29.14 -6.99 -31.49
C THR A 35 29.24 -5.47 -31.57
N LEU A 36 29.87 -4.90 -30.55
CA LEU A 36 30.20 -3.49 -30.44
C LEU A 36 31.08 -3.06 -31.62
N LYS A 37 30.50 -2.32 -32.58
CA LYS A 37 31.25 -1.48 -33.52
C LYS A 37 30.68 -0.07 -33.49
N ASN A 38 31.52 0.86 -33.03
CA ASN A 38 31.48 2.32 -33.11
C ASN A 38 30.38 2.90 -34.02
N ARG A 39 29.18 3.12 -33.49
CA ARG A 39 28.19 4.04 -34.10
C ARG A 39 27.51 4.85 -33.01
N HIS A 40 27.53 6.17 -33.18
CA HIS A 40 26.70 7.10 -32.42
C HIS A 40 25.25 6.59 -32.40
N GLN A 41 24.71 6.32 -31.21
CA GLN A 41 23.29 6.06 -31.04
C GLN A 41 22.67 7.28 -30.38
N THR A 42 21.96 8.05 -31.20
CA THR A 42 21.01 9.07 -30.75
C THR A 42 19.65 8.39 -30.76
N ILE A 43 19.04 8.19 -29.59
CA ILE A 43 17.66 7.68 -29.52
C ILE A 43 16.77 8.89 -29.27
N GLU A 44 16.07 9.33 -30.31
CA GLU A 44 15.09 10.43 -30.24
C GLU A 44 13.71 9.86 -29.92
N PHE A 45 13.11 10.32 -28.81
CA PHE A 45 11.72 10.02 -28.49
C PHE A 45 10.86 11.27 -28.67
N ASN A 46 10.03 11.29 -29.70
CA ASN A 46 9.03 12.33 -29.91
C ASN A 46 7.81 12.04 -29.04
N SER A 47 7.73 12.67 -27.86
CA SER A 47 6.48 12.71 -27.10
C SER A 47 5.50 13.67 -27.79
N SER A 48 4.23 13.28 -27.93
CA SER A 48 3.17 14.13 -28.49
C SER A 48 2.70 15.24 -27.52
N SER A 49 3.34 15.35 -26.36
CA SER A 49 3.04 16.37 -25.35
C SER A 49 3.80 17.66 -25.65
N LYS A 50 3.08 18.77 -25.87
CA LYS A 50 3.65 20.11 -26.11
C LYS A 50 4.53 20.68 -24.97
N PHE A 51 4.76 19.92 -23.90
CA PHE A 51 5.59 20.33 -22.76
C PHE A 51 7.03 19.80 -22.80
N PHE A 52 7.29 18.73 -23.55
CA PHE A 52 8.65 18.22 -23.81
C PHE A 52 8.76 17.84 -25.29
N ASN A 53 9.22 18.81 -26.09
CA ASN A 53 9.62 18.52 -27.47
C ASN A 53 10.96 17.77 -27.38
N SER A 54 10.92 16.46 -27.61
CA SER A 54 12.06 15.54 -27.71
C SER A 54 12.92 15.41 -26.44
N LEU A 55 12.74 14.30 -25.71
CA LEU A 55 13.76 13.77 -24.81
C LEU A 55 14.75 13.01 -25.71
N VAL A 56 15.99 13.46 -25.73
CA VAL A 56 17.05 12.90 -26.57
C VAL A 56 18.22 12.54 -25.67
N TYR A 57 18.52 11.25 -25.57
CA TYR A 57 19.78 10.82 -24.99
C TYR A 57 20.74 10.53 -26.12
N SER A 58 21.89 11.20 -26.07
CA SER A 58 22.97 10.99 -27.02
C SER A 58 24.16 10.41 -26.27
N VAL A 59 24.50 9.15 -26.57
CA VAL A 59 25.79 8.58 -26.18
C VAL A 59 26.80 9.03 -27.21
N LEU A 60 27.60 10.02 -26.85
CA LEU A 60 28.72 10.48 -27.67
C LEU A 60 29.99 9.84 -27.09
N PRO A 61 30.64 8.90 -27.81
CA PRO A 61 32.04 8.63 -27.52
C PRO A 61 32.79 9.93 -27.77
N TYR A 62 33.36 10.51 -26.71
CA TYR A 62 34.29 11.63 -26.85
C TYR A 62 35.59 11.08 -27.45
N ASP A 63 36.33 11.90 -28.18
CA ASP A 63 37.45 11.55 -29.07
C ASP A 63 38.72 10.94 -28.40
N ASN A 64 38.63 10.42 -27.17
CA ASN A 64 39.74 9.76 -26.47
C ASN A 64 39.37 8.30 -26.13
N GLU A 65 40.22 7.33 -26.50
CA GLU A 65 40.00 5.88 -26.29
C GLU A 65 39.75 5.47 -24.81
N HIS A 66 40.02 6.36 -23.85
CA HIS A 66 39.95 6.10 -22.42
C HIS A 66 38.70 6.65 -21.70
N VAL A 67 37.96 7.62 -22.27
CA VAL A 67 36.84 8.28 -21.59
C VAL A 67 35.54 8.16 -22.39
N ARG A 68 34.49 7.63 -21.77
CA ARG A 68 33.14 7.55 -22.37
C ARG A 68 32.23 8.59 -21.76
N SER A 69 31.40 9.25 -22.57
CA SER A 69 30.44 10.25 -22.10
C SER A 69 29.00 9.93 -22.49
N CYS A 70 28.06 10.27 -21.60
CA CYS A 70 26.63 10.19 -21.85
C CYS A 70 25.97 11.49 -21.40
N HIS A 71 25.10 12.05 -22.25
CA HIS A 71 24.38 13.27 -21.95
C HIS A 71 22.87 13.02 -21.90
N LEU A 72 22.25 13.41 -20.80
CA LEU A 72 20.80 13.55 -20.67
C LEU A 72 20.41 14.95 -21.17
N LYS A 73 19.59 15.02 -22.22
CA LYS A 73 19.07 16.28 -22.75
C LYS A 73 17.54 16.34 -22.69
N ILE A 74 17.03 17.50 -22.31
CA ILE A 74 15.61 17.86 -22.40
C ILE A 74 15.49 19.11 -23.25
N ASN A 75 14.65 19.09 -24.29
CA ASN A 75 14.52 20.21 -25.23
C ASN A 75 15.88 20.68 -25.79
N ASN A 76 16.78 19.72 -26.10
CA ASN A 76 18.18 19.91 -26.51
C ASN A 76 19.16 20.51 -25.48
N ASN A 77 18.70 20.87 -24.28
CA ASN A 77 19.57 21.35 -23.21
C ASN A 77 20.11 20.17 -22.40
N ILE A 78 21.43 20.13 -22.19
CA ILE A 78 22.07 19.11 -21.34
C ILE A 78 21.73 19.39 -19.88
N ILE A 79 21.11 18.42 -19.22
CA ILE A 79 20.75 18.49 -17.80
C ILE A 79 21.77 17.78 -16.92
N LEU A 80 22.22 16.60 -17.37
CA LEU A 80 23.27 15.82 -16.72
C LEU A 80 24.25 15.32 -17.75
N THR A 81 25.54 15.36 -17.39
CA THR A 81 26.62 14.71 -18.14
C THR A 81 27.26 13.66 -17.25
N MET A 82 27.49 12.48 -17.81
CA MET A 82 28.19 11.40 -17.14
C MET A 82 29.46 11.08 -17.92
N LEU A 83 30.57 10.96 -17.21
CA LEU A 83 31.91 10.70 -17.74
C LEU A 83 32.47 9.47 -17.04
N PHE A 84 32.73 8.40 -17.80
CA PHE A 84 33.42 7.21 -17.29
C PHE A 84 34.87 7.21 -17.80
N ASP A 85 35.82 7.34 -16.89
CA ASP A 85 37.25 7.20 -17.17
C ASP A 85 37.70 5.76 -16.91
N HIS A 86 38.06 5.05 -17.98
CA HIS A 86 38.55 3.67 -17.92
C HIS A 86 39.97 3.56 -17.32
N SER A 87 40.76 4.63 -17.35
CA SER A 87 42.12 4.62 -16.80
C SER A 87 42.11 4.73 -15.27
N GLU A 88 41.17 5.51 -14.71
CA GLU A 88 40.99 5.69 -13.28
C GLU A 88 39.89 4.79 -12.67
N ASN A 89 39.17 4.02 -13.49
CA ASN A 89 37.96 3.27 -13.10
C ASN A 89 36.98 4.15 -12.31
N LYS A 90 36.67 5.32 -12.88
CA LYS A 90 35.96 6.39 -12.19
C LYS A 90 34.79 6.91 -13.02
N LEU A 91 33.62 7.02 -12.41
CA LEU A 91 32.42 7.62 -13.00
C LEU A 91 32.16 8.98 -12.34
N ILE A 92 32.09 10.03 -13.14
CA ILE A 92 31.83 11.40 -12.72
C ILE A 92 30.48 11.83 -13.30
N ILE A 93 29.59 12.34 -12.46
CA ILE A 93 28.34 12.97 -12.87
C ILE A 93 28.48 14.48 -12.67
N GLN A 94 28.16 15.21 -13.73
CA GLN A 94 28.18 16.66 -13.79
C GLN A 94 26.78 17.21 -14.01
N ASP A 95 26.50 18.37 -13.41
CA ASP A 95 25.27 19.11 -13.63
C ASP A 95 25.24 19.84 -14.99
N TYR A 96 24.13 20.54 -15.27
CA TYR A 96 23.96 21.38 -16.46
C TYR A 96 24.98 22.53 -16.57
N LYS A 97 25.70 22.84 -15.49
CA LYS A 97 26.80 23.84 -15.45
C LYS A 97 28.17 23.18 -15.54
N GLN A 98 28.24 21.88 -15.81
CA GLN A 98 29.46 21.07 -15.84
C GLN A 98 30.20 20.98 -14.50
N ASN A 99 29.55 21.28 -13.38
CA ASN A 99 30.14 21.06 -12.06
C ASN A 99 30.03 19.57 -11.73
N GLU A 100 31.11 18.98 -11.23
CA GLU A 100 31.06 17.63 -10.64
C GLU A 100 30.17 17.64 -9.40
N ILE A 101 29.17 16.76 -9.38
CA ILE A 101 28.19 16.65 -8.30
C ILE A 101 28.22 15.27 -7.63
N LEU A 102 28.60 14.22 -8.35
CA LEU A 102 28.74 12.86 -7.83
C LEU A 102 29.93 12.18 -8.50
N THR A 103 30.78 11.55 -7.69
CA THR A 103 31.92 10.76 -8.18
C THR A 103 31.88 9.37 -7.59
N MET A 104 31.98 8.36 -8.42
CA MET A 104 32.04 6.95 -8.04
C MET A 104 33.38 6.36 -8.48
N ILE A 105 34.03 5.63 -7.58
CA ILE A 105 35.32 4.99 -7.82
C ILE A 105 35.12 3.49 -7.76
N TYR A 106 35.68 2.78 -8.74
CA TYR A 106 35.58 1.34 -8.86
C TYR A 106 36.94 0.66 -8.70
N SER A 107 36.92 -0.62 -8.39
CA SER A 107 38.11 -1.48 -8.46
C SER A 107 38.42 -1.90 -9.90
N ASP A 108 39.57 -2.55 -10.11
CA ASP A 108 39.96 -3.11 -11.41
C ASP A 108 38.98 -4.18 -11.93
N LYS A 109 38.15 -4.72 -11.03
CA LYS A 109 37.05 -5.65 -11.36
C LYS A 109 35.69 -4.95 -11.43
N TYR A 110 35.69 -3.62 -11.53
CA TYR A 110 34.49 -2.79 -11.59
C TYR A 110 33.54 -2.95 -10.40
N ARG A 111 34.07 -3.22 -9.20
CA ARG A 111 33.29 -3.16 -7.95
C ARG A 111 33.36 -1.77 -7.34
N LEU A 112 32.22 -1.24 -6.90
CA LEU A 112 32.12 0.11 -6.34
C LEU A 112 32.89 0.22 -5.02
N LYS A 113 33.99 1.00 -5.00
CA LYS A 113 34.83 1.24 -3.82
C LYS A 113 34.41 2.48 -3.04
N SER A 114 33.94 3.53 -3.72
CA SER A 114 33.42 4.70 -3.02
C SER A 114 32.40 5.50 -3.82
N ILE A 115 31.52 6.17 -3.10
CA ILE A 115 30.58 7.17 -3.62
C ILE A 115 30.85 8.49 -2.91
N ASN A 116 31.19 9.50 -3.68
CA ASN A 116 31.51 10.84 -3.20
C ASN A 116 30.46 11.80 -3.77
N THR A 117 29.41 12.06 -2.99
CA THR A 117 28.39 13.06 -3.33
C THR A 117 28.85 14.42 -2.83
N LYS A 118 28.84 15.44 -3.69
CA LYS A 118 29.36 16.77 -3.34
C LYS A 118 28.69 17.31 -2.08
N GLY A 119 29.52 17.60 -1.06
CA GLY A 119 29.10 18.13 0.23
C GLY A 119 28.39 17.14 1.17
N PHE A 120 28.31 15.86 0.84
CA PHE A 120 27.92 14.84 1.82
C PHE A 120 29.13 13.96 2.16
N LEU A 121 29.04 13.26 3.29
CA LEU A 121 30.09 12.36 3.70
C LEU A 121 30.26 11.23 2.66
N PRO A 122 31.51 10.88 2.30
CA PRO A 122 31.75 9.83 1.33
C PRO A 122 31.35 8.47 1.90
N ILE A 123 30.81 7.62 1.04
CA ILE A 123 30.52 6.23 1.37
C ILE A 123 31.66 5.39 0.82
N SER A 124 32.31 4.61 1.68
CA SER A 124 33.40 3.71 1.29
C SER A 124 33.00 2.25 1.48
N TYR A 125 33.43 1.40 0.55
CA TYR A 125 33.19 -0.04 0.55
C TYR A 125 34.52 -0.79 0.56
N THR A 126 34.60 -1.85 1.36
CA THR A 126 35.74 -2.76 1.37
C THR A 126 35.29 -4.16 0.99
N TYR A 127 36.14 -4.88 0.27
CA TYR A 127 35.86 -6.24 -0.18
C TYR A 127 36.95 -7.22 0.26
N LYS A 128 36.57 -8.49 0.42
CA LYS A 128 37.44 -9.64 0.62
C LYS A 128 37.36 -10.59 -0.57
N ASP A 129 38.22 -11.61 -0.56
CA ASP A 129 38.26 -12.66 -1.59
C ASP A 129 38.49 -12.08 -3.00
N ASN A 130 39.40 -11.10 -3.14
CA ASN A 130 39.73 -10.46 -4.41
C ASN A 130 38.49 -9.81 -5.08
N ASP A 131 37.83 -8.90 -4.37
CA ASP A 131 36.63 -8.14 -4.76
C ASP A 131 35.36 -8.99 -5.04
N GLN A 132 35.26 -10.17 -4.41
CA GLN A 132 34.08 -11.03 -4.55
C GLN A 132 33.00 -10.73 -3.51
N LYS A 133 33.38 -10.48 -2.26
CA LYS A 133 32.44 -10.31 -1.14
C LYS A 133 32.66 -8.97 -0.44
N LEU A 134 31.58 -8.26 -0.14
CA LEU A 134 31.64 -7.00 0.63
C LEU A 134 31.98 -7.32 2.09
N SER A 135 33.10 -6.82 2.60
CA SER A 135 33.50 -7.02 4.00
C SER A 135 33.02 -5.94 4.94
N SER A 136 32.95 -4.70 4.46
CA SER A 136 32.37 -3.61 5.24
C SER A 136 32.00 -2.44 4.35
N TRP A 137 31.16 -1.56 4.87
CA TRP A 137 30.99 -0.22 4.33
C TRP A 137 30.89 0.80 5.46
N LYS A 138 31.16 2.06 5.14
CA LYS A 138 31.24 3.15 6.12
C LYS A 138 30.83 4.48 5.51
N ILE A 139 30.15 5.30 6.32
CA ILE A 139 29.87 6.72 6.07
C ILE A 139 30.11 7.53 7.36
N GLY A 140 31.15 8.35 7.37
CA GLY A 140 31.64 9.03 8.58
C GLY A 140 31.82 8.05 9.76
N SER A 141 31.11 8.25 10.88
CA SER A 141 31.13 7.36 12.05
C SER A 141 30.22 6.12 11.95
N TYR A 142 29.33 6.04 10.97
CA TYR A 142 28.48 4.86 10.76
C TYR A 142 29.22 3.82 9.93
N TYR A 143 29.19 2.56 10.34
CA TYR A 143 29.72 1.46 9.56
C TYR A 143 28.96 0.16 9.84
N GLU A 144 28.98 -0.74 8.87
CA GLU A 144 28.64 -2.15 9.07
C GLU A 144 29.76 -3.04 8.56
N GLU A 145 30.06 -4.09 9.31
CA GLU A 145 30.99 -5.15 8.97
C GLU A 145 30.23 -6.47 8.78
N PHE A 146 30.62 -7.20 7.75
CA PHE A 146 30.02 -8.47 7.37
C PHE A 146 31.01 -9.60 7.65
N LEU A 147 30.61 -10.49 8.55
CA LEU A 147 31.39 -11.67 8.91
C LEU A 147 30.83 -12.88 8.18
N TYR A 148 31.74 -13.69 7.64
CA TYR A 148 31.41 -14.90 6.89
C TYR A 148 32.05 -16.13 7.51
N ASP A 149 31.41 -17.28 7.38
CA ASP A 149 32.02 -18.56 7.72
C ASP A 149 33.00 -19.04 6.63
N THR A 150 33.63 -20.19 6.88
CA THR A 150 34.58 -20.83 5.95
C THR A 150 33.95 -21.27 4.63
N ARG A 151 32.61 -21.39 4.57
CA ARG A 151 31.85 -21.68 3.34
C ARG A 151 31.43 -20.40 2.61
N GLY A 152 31.69 -19.23 3.18
CA GLY A 152 31.33 -17.93 2.61
C GLY A 152 29.91 -17.46 2.90
N ARG A 153 29.21 -18.07 3.87
CA ARG A 153 27.86 -17.69 4.31
C ARG A 153 27.93 -16.57 5.35
N LEU A 154 27.02 -15.60 5.29
CA LEU A 154 26.98 -14.43 6.19
C LEU A 154 26.54 -14.82 7.61
N ILE A 155 27.44 -14.82 8.59
CA ILE A 155 27.14 -15.22 9.97
C ILE A 155 26.75 -14.05 10.87
N GLU A 156 27.25 -12.85 10.60
CA GLU A 156 26.99 -11.68 11.44
C GLU A 156 27.12 -10.38 10.65
N ILE A 157 26.18 -9.47 10.90
CA ILE A 157 26.27 -8.05 10.52
C ILE A 157 26.56 -7.29 11.81
N GLN A 158 27.81 -6.86 11.98
CA GLN A 158 28.23 -6.04 13.10
C GLN A 158 28.07 -4.57 12.72
N ARG A 159 27.40 -3.81 13.59
CA ARG A 159 27.22 -2.37 13.43
C ARG A 159 28.17 -1.64 14.37
N PHE A 160 28.25 -0.31 14.27
CA PHE A 160 29.14 0.57 15.07
C PHE A 160 29.08 0.46 16.62
N ASN A 161 28.27 -0.44 17.15
CA ASN A 161 28.28 -0.92 18.53
C ASN A 161 27.96 -2.44 18.54
N ASP A 162 28.79 -3.25 19.21
CA ASP A 162 28.75 -4.73 19.23
C ASP A 162 27.40 -5.31 19.68
N LEU A 163 26.62 -4.55 20.45
CA LEU A 163 25.34 -4.97 21.01
C LEU A 163 24.15 -4.80 20.04
N SER A 164 24.36 -4.23 18.86
CA SER A 164 23.34 -4.00 17.83
C SER A 164 23.53 -4.86 16.57
N SER A 165 24.23 -6.00 16.71
CA SER A 165 24.49 -6.92 15.59
C SER A 165 23.29 -7.79 15.24
N ILE A 166 23.27 -8.25 13.99
CA ILE A 166 22.32 -9.27 13.50
C ILE A 166 23.12 -10.54 13.25
N LYS A 167 22.79 -11.62 13.94
CA LYS A 167 23.47 -12.91 13.82
C LYS A 167 22.59 -13.91 13.10
N TYR A 168 23.21 -14.69 12.23
CA TYR A 168 22.56 -15.73 11.44
C TYR A 168 23.09 -17.10 11.85
N SER A 169 22.17 -18.02 12.16
CA SER A 169 22.50 -19.41 12.43
C SER A 169 22.06 -20.29 11.27
N TYR A 170 22.87 -21.30 10.97
CA TYR A 170 22.71 -22.18 9.82
C TYR A 170 22.57 -23.64 10.25
N GLY A 171 21.69 -24.36 9.56
CA GLY A 171 21.69 -25.82 9.56
C GLY A 171 22.69 -26.37 8.52
N HIS A 172 22.31 -27.46 7.85
CA HIS A 172 23.13 -28.08 6.81
C HIS A 172 23.10 -27.35 5.46
N GLY A 173 22.18 -26.40 5.24
CA GLY A 173 22.00 -25.67 3.98
C GLY A 173 22.72 -24.32 3.89
N GLU A 174 22.59 -23.65 2.75
CA GLU A 174 23.21 -22.34 2.44
C GLU A 174 22.45 -21.13 3.00
N GLN A 175 21.20 -21.33 3.43
CA GLN A 175 20.38 -20.25 3.98
C GLN A 175 20.22 -20.37 5.50
N PRO A 176 20.03 -19.25 6.23
CA PRO A 176 19.90 -19.28 7.68
C PRO A 176 18.57 -19.91 8.10
N VAL A 177 18.61 -20.60 9.26
CA VAL A 177 17.46 -21.20 9.96
C VAL A 177 17.11 -20.44 11.23
N GLY A 178 17.97 -19.54 11.68
CA GLY A 178 17.69 -18.64 12.79
C GLY A 178 18.33 -17.27 12.58
N ILE A 179 17.66 -16.25 13.10
CA ILE A 179 18.11 -14.86 13.09
C ILE A 179 18.01 -14.33 14.51
N THR A 180 19.11 -13.79 15.02
CA THR A 180 19.16 -13.14 16.32
C THR A 180 19.38 -11.65 16.11
N TYR A 181 18.41 -10.84 16.52
CA TYR A 181 18.48 -9.38 16.48
C TYR A 181 18.94 -8.87 17.84
N GLY A 182 20.10 -8.20 17.87
CA GLY A 182 20.71 -7.78 19.12
C GLY A 182 21.05 -8.97 20.02
N SER A 183 20.92 -8.81 21.34
CA SER A 183 21.29 -9.85 22.31
C SER A 183 20.13 -10.76 22.77
N GLN A 184 18.88 -10.52 22.36
CA GLN A 184 17.71 -11.13 23.02
C GLN A 184 16.59 -11.60 22.09
N SER A 185 16.44 -11.07 20.87
CA SER A 185 15.28 -11.36 20.01
C SER A 185 15.63 -12.41 18.95
N ASN A 186 15.19 -13.64 19.17
CA ASN A 186 15.47 -14.79 18.30
C ASN A 186 14.25 -15.15 17.45
N VAL A 187 14.42 -15.18 16.13
CA VAL A 187 13.45 -15.70 15.17
C VAL A 187 13.99 -16.99 14.58
N MET A 188 13.17 -18.04 14.52
CA MET A 188 13.51 -19.28 13.84
C MET A 188 12.70 -19.44 12.56
N LEU A 189 13.35 -19.95 11.51
CA LEU A 189 12.78 -20.17 10.19
C LEU A 189 12.70 -21.67 9.94
N ARG A 190 11.47 -22.18 9.78
CA ARG A 190 11.22 -23.51 9.24
C ARG A 190 11.29 -23.45 7.72
N LYS A 191 12.00 -24.41 7.14
CA LYS A 191 12.25 -24.48 5.71
C LYS A 191 11.93 -25.86 5.16
N ASP A 192 11.53 -25.89 3.90
CA ASP A 192 11.41 -27.13 3.13
C ASP A 192 12.77 -27.58 2.56
N SER A 193 12.78 -28.67 1.80
CA SER A 193 13.97 -29.21 1.13
C SER A 193 14.56 -28.27 0.06
N THR A 194 13.77 -27.32 -0.47
CA THR A 194 14.21 -26.32 -1.45
C THR A 194 14.85 -25.09 -0.79
N GLY A 195 14.71 -24.96 0.53
CA GLY A 195 15.21 -23.83 1.31
C GLY A 195 14.20 -22.68 1.47
N SER A 196 12.97 -22.85 0.98
CA SER A 196 11.91 -21.83 1.10
C SER A 196 11.25 -21.88 2.49
N VAL A 197 10.78 -20.73 2.97
CA VAL A 197 10.21 -20.60 4.33
C VAL A 197 8.78 -21.14 4.37
N THR A 198 8.56 -22.13 5.24
CA THR A 198 7.24 -22.74 5.53
C THR A 198 6.65 -22.23 6.84
N GLY A 199 7.50 -21.74 7.75
CA GLY A 199 7.06 -21.20 9.04
C GLY A 199 8.08 -20.30 9.71
N ILE A 200 7.60 -19.39 10.54
CA ILE A 200 8.35 -18.40 11.29
C ILE A 200 7.94 -18.49 12.74
N ILE A 201 8.90 -18.77 13.61
CA ILE A 201 8.69 -18.84 15.05
C ILE A 201 9.26 -17.56 15.66
N MET A 202 8.36 -16.75 16.22
CA MET A 202 8.68 -15.46 16.85
C MET A 202 9.37 -15.66 18.21
N PRO A 203 10.03 -14.62 18.78
CA PRO A 203 10.69 -14.73 20.09
C PRO A 203 9.76 -15.20 21.21
N ASN A 204 8.49 -14.79 21.16
CA ASN A 204 7.44 -15.24 22.08
C ASN A 204 6.88 -16.67 21.79
N GLN A 205 7.53 -17.44 20.92
CA GLN A 205 7.14 -18.80 20.48
C GLN A 205 5.87 -18.88 19.62
N ALA A 206 5.27 -17.75 19.22
CA ALA A 206 4.18 -17.77 18.26
C ALA A 206 4.67 -18.24 16.89
N GLU A 207 4.00 -19.23 16.32
CA GLU A 207 4.35 -19.78 15.02
C GLU A 207 3.38 -19.27 13.94
N HIS A 208 3.96 -18.64 12.93
CA HIS A 208 3.27 -18.24 11.72
C HIS A 208 3.66 -19.20 10.61
N THR A 209 2.68 -19.81 9.95
CA THR A 209 2.93 -20.72 8.84
C THR A 209 2.40 -20.13 7.54
N LEU A 210 3.16 -20.34 6.48
CA LEU A 210 2.91 -19.77 5.17
C LEU A 210 2.98 -20.87 4.14
N GLU A 211 2.02 -20.84 3.23
CA GLU A 211 1.85 -21.90 2.26
C GLU A 211 1.44 -21.31 0.92
N TYR A 212 2.21 -21.66 -0.11
CA TYR A 212 1.89 -21.34 -1.49
C TYR A 212 1.41 -22.61 -2.21
N ARG A 213 0.20 -22.57 -2.78
CA ARG A 213 -0.45 -23.69 -3.49
C ARG A 213 -0.89 -23.27 -4.89
N THR A 214 -0.67 -24.13 -5.88
CA THR A 214 -1.39 -24.04 -7.15
C THR A 214 -2.85 -24.49 -6.96
N TYR A 215 -3.78 -23.88 -7.70
CA TYR A 215 -5.17 -24.31 -7.77
C TYR A 215 -5.74 -24.08 -9.17
N PHE A 216 -6.99 -24.47 -9.42
CA PHE A 216 -7.61 -24.33 -10.74
C PHE A 216 -7.57 -22.86 -11.22
N ASN A 217 -6.93 -22.63 -12.37
CA ASN A 217 -6.77 -21.33 -13.04
C ASN A 217 -5.99 -20.25 -12.23
N GLY A 218 -5.15 -20.66 -11.27
CA GLY A 218 -4.46 -19.69 -10.42
C GLY A 218 -3.53 -20.29 -9.34
N TYR A 219 -3.14 -19.44 -8.38
CA TYR A 219 -2.41 -19.84 -7.18
C TYR A 219 -2.90 -19.14 -5.92
N ARG A 220 -2.76 -19.82 -4.77
CA ARG A 220 -3.15 -19.35 -3.45
C ARG A 220 -1.94 -19.12 -2.58
N LEU A 221 -1.93 -17.99 -1.91
CA LEU A 221 -1.14 -17.79 -0.70
C LEU A 221 -2.05 -18.00 0.50
N ILE A 222 -1.66 -18.90 1.39
CA ILE A 222 -2.37 -19.21 2.62
C ILE A 222 -1.47 -18.88 3.79
N TYR A 223 -2.00 -18.07 4.70
CA TYR A 223 -1.38 -17.76 5.98
C TYR A 223 -2.15 -18.46 7.09
N TYR A 224 -1.46 -19.16 7.99
CA TYR A 224 -2.01 -19.61 9.26
C TYR A 224 -1.22 -18.98 10.42
N GLY A 225 -1.95 -18.30 11.30
CA GLY A 225 -1.42 -17.71 12.52
C GLY A 225 -2.56 -17.39 13.46
N LEU A 226 -2.72 -16.11 13.84
CA LEU A 226 -3.89 -15.62 14.58
C LEU A 226 -5.19 -16.13 13.96
N HIS A 227 -5.25 -16.08 12.64
CA HIS A 227 -6.37 -16.55 11.86
C HIS A 227 -5.91 -16.97 10.47
N THR A 228 -6.69 -17.83 9.78
CA THR A 228 -6.37 -18.24 8.41
C THR A 228 -6.82 -17.17 7.43
N GLN A 229 -5.90 -16.71 6.59
CA GLN A 229 -6.23 -15.79 5.49
C GLN A 229 -5.70 -16.35 4.18
N ILE A 230 -6.49 -16.24 3.11
CA ILE A 230 -6.18 -16.82 1.80
C ILE A 230 -6.27 -15.73 0.75
N TRP A 231 -5.19 -15.53 -0.01
CA TRP A 231 -5.18 -14.70 -1.22
C TRP A 231 -5.18 -15.61 -2.44
N GLU A 232 -6.17 -15.41 -3.31
CA GLU A 232 -6.31 -16.12 -4.58
C GLU A 232 -5.91 -15.22 -5.74
N TYR A 233 -5.00 -15.72 -6.57
CA TYR A 233 -4.54 -15.06 -7.78
C TYR A 233 -4.96 -15.87 -9.01
N ASP A 234 -5.18 -15.18 -10.13
CA ASP A 234 -5.31 -15.82 -11.44
C ASP A 234 -3.92 -16.20 -12.02
N SER A 235 -3.94 -16.87 -13.17
CA SER A 235 -2.72 -17.23 -13.92
C SER A 235 -1.88 -16.06 -14.43
N LYS A 236 -2.42 -14.83 -14.42
CA LYS A 236 -1.73 -13.59 -14.77
C LYS A 236 -1.25 -12.82 -13.53
N SER A 237 -1.29 -13.45 -12.34
CA SER A 237 -0.93 -12.83 -11.06
C SER A 237 -1.82 -11.66 -10.64
N ASN A 238 -3.04 -11.55 -11.19
CA ASN A 238 -4.04 -10.63 -10.66
C ASN A 238 -4.70 -11.25 -9.43
N LEU A 239 -4.81 -10.48 -8.35
CA LEU A 239 -5.55 -10.91 -7.16
C LEU A 239 -7.05 -10.95 -7.46
N GLU A 240 -7.66 -12.12 -7.38
CA GLU A 240 -9.10 -12.34 -7.61
C GLU A 240 -9.91 -12.32 -6.32
N ARG A 241 -9.40 -12.92 -5.24
CA ARG A 241 -10.15 -13.02 -3.96
C ARG A 241 -9.25 -12.95 -2.73
N ILE A 242 -9.79 -12.43 -1.64
CA ILE A 242 -9.21 -12.55 -0.29
C ILE A 242 -10.25 -13.14 0.64
N TYR A 243 -9.98 -14.32 1.20
CA TYR A 243 -10.83 -14.95 2.20
C TYR A 243 -10.34 -14.62 3.58
N PHE A 244 -11.29 -14.26 4.43
CA PHE A 244 -11.08 -14.01 5.83
C PHE A 244 -11.81 -15.07 6.67
N PRO A 245 -11.40 -15.22 7.94
CA PRO A 245 -12.17 -15.96 8.93
C PRO A 245 -13.62 -15.48 9.01
N PHE A 246 -14.51 -16.40 9.40
CA PHE A 246 -15.94 -16.10 9.56
C PHE A 246 -16.53 -15.35 8.37
N GLN A 247 -16.15 -15.82 7.17
CA GLN A 247 -16.98 -15.63 5.99
C GLN A 247 -16.97 -14.18 5.42
N ARG A 248 -15.98 -13.36 5.80
CA ARG A 248 -15.66 -12.12 5.07
C ARG A 248 -14.90 -12.45 3.76
N LEU A 249 -15.23 -11.74 2.69
CA LEU A 249 -14.67 -11.95 1.36
C LEU A 249 -14.45 -10.61 0.64
N ILE A 250 -13.32 -10.51 -0.05
CA ILE A 250 -13.09 -9.48 -1.06
C ILE A 250 -12.99 -10.19 -2.41
N THR A 251 -13.68 -9.67 -3.42
CA THR A 251 -13.63 -10.21 -4.80
C THR A 251 -13.27 -9.12 -5.78
N PHE A 252 -12.43 -9.43 -6.77
CA PHE A 252 -11.99 -8.55 -7.85
C PHE A 252 -12.23 -9.22 -9.20
N LYS A 253 -12.60 -8.42 -10.21
CA LYS A 253 -12.74 -8.88 -11.60
C LYS A 253 -11.98 -7.98 -12.55
N TYR A 254 -11.24 -8.58 -13.49
CA TYR A 254 -10.44 -7.85 -14.49
C TYR A 254 -10.92 -8.11 -15.91
N ASP A 255 -10.64 -7.17 -16.81
CA ASP A 255 -10.82 -7.32 -18.25
C ASP A 255 -9.60 -7.99 -18.92
N GLU A 256 -9.69 -8.21 -20.24
CA GLU A 256 -8.63 -8.85 -21.02
C GLU A 256 -7.31 -8.06 -21.01
N ASN A 257 -7.40 -6.74 -20.79
CA ASN A 257 -6.27 -5.81 -20.68
C ASN A 257 -5.73 -5.70 -19.23
N ASN A 258 -6.13 -6.61 -18.32
CA ASN A 258 -5.75 -6.62 -16.90
C ASN A 258 -6.15 -5.34 -16.13
N ARG A 259 -7.25 -4.69 -16.55
CA ARG A 259 -7.85 -3.54 -15.84
C ARG A 259 -9.01 -4.01 -14.98
N LEU A 260 -9.17 -3.45 -13.78
CA LEU A 260 -10.22 -3.83 -12.84
C LEU A 260 -11.59 -3.35 -13.33
N ILE A 261 -12.58 -4.24 -13.47
CA ILE A 261 -13.95 -3.94 -13.91
C ILE A 261 -14.84 -3.65 -12.71
N TYR A 262 -14.75 -4.49 -11.69
CA TYR A 262 -15.44 -4.28 -10.41
C TYR A 262 -14.76 -5.02 -9.27
N SER A 263 -15.08 -4.59 -8.06
CA SER A 263 -14.76 -5.30 -6.83
C SER A 263 -15.96 -5.31 -5.87
N PHE A 264 -16.03 -6.36 -5.05
CA PHE A 264 -17.00 -6.50 -3.99
C PHE A 264 -16.30 -6.64 -2.64
N THR A 265 -16.75 -5.86 -1.66
CA THR A 265 -16.24 -5.88 -0.27
C THR A 265 -17.35 -5.57 0.72
N ASP A 266 -17.67 -6.51 1.61
CA ASP A 266 -18.68 -6.34 2.65
C ASP A 266 -20.04 -5.83 2.13
N GLY A 267 -20.48 -6.33 0.97
CA GLY A 267 -21.70 -5.92 0.28
C GLY A 267 -21.58 -4.59 -0.49
N CYS A 268 -20.45 -3.88 -0.37
CA CYS A 268 -20.11 -2.72 -1.21
C CYS A 268 -19.66 -3.19 -2.58
N LYS A 269 -20.17 -2.55 -3.65
CA LYS A 269 -19.73 -2.79 -5.03
C LYS A 269 -19.01 -1.56 -5.56
N THR A 270 -17.77 -1.71 -5.98
CA THR A 270 -17.05 -0.70 -6.76
C THR A 270 -17.01 -1.13 -8.21
N SER A 271 -17.40 -0.27 -9.13
CA SER A 271 -17.41 -0.54 -10.57
C SER A 271 -16.64 0.52 -11.33
N TYR A 272 -15.98 0.10 -12.40
CA TYR A 272 -15.13 0.93 -13.24
C TYR A 272 -15.59 0.85 -14.68
N GLU A 273 -15.82 2.01 -15.27
CA GLU A 273 -16.14 2.15 -16.68
C GLU A 273 -15.02 2.93 -17.38
N TYR A 274 -14.47 2.33 -18.43
CA TYR A 274 -13.34 2.87 -19.18
C TYR A 274 -13.79 3.25 -20.59
N LEU A 275 -14.06 4.54 -20.80
CA LEU A 275 -14.31 5.14 -22.11
C LEU A 275 -13.05 5.87 -22.61
N LYS A 276 -12.97 6.12 -23.92
CA LYS A 276 -11.79 6.78 -24.51
C LYS A 276 -11.53 8.18 -23.96
N SER A 277 -12.58 8.94 -23.65
CA SER A 277 -12.51 10.31 -23.14
C SER A 277 -12.88 10.44 -21.66
N GLN A 278 -13.27 9.34 -21.01
CA GLN A 278 -13.82 9.38 -19.66
C GLN A 278 -13.54 8.09 -18.91
N LYS A 279 -13.20 8.20 -17.63
CA LYS A 279 -13.21 7.08 -16.69
C LYS A 279 -14.23 7.39 -15.60
N GLN A 280 -15.13 6.45 -15.35
CA GLN A 280 -16.12 6.58 -14.28
C GLN A 280 -15.90 5.46 -13.26
N ILE A 281 -15.98 5.84 -11.99
CA ILE A 281 -15.92 4.93 -10.85
C ILE A 281 -17.23 5.12 -10.09
N HIS A 282 -17.93 4.03 -9.81
CA HIS A 282 -19.19 4.04 -9.06
C HIS A 282 -19.10 3.05 -7.92
N ILE A 283 -19.21 3.54 -6.68
CA ILE A 283 -19.18 2.79 -5.42
C ILE A 283 -20.58 2.82 -4.80
N ALA A 284 -21.22 1.66 -4.74
CA ALA A 284 -22.49 1.47 -4.05
C ALA A 284 -22.24 0.83 -2.67
N TYR A 285 -22.38 1.62 -1.61
CA TYR A 285 -22.24 1.14 -0.23
C TYR A 285 -23.48 0.41 0.22
N PRO A 286 -23.33 -0.54 1.15
CA PRO A 286 -24.41 -1.47 1.41
C PRO A 286 -25.62 -0.81 2.13
N ARG A 287 -25.44 0.34 2.81
CA ARG A 287 -26.52 1.11 3.48
C ARG A 287 -27.22 2.11 2.54
N GLY A 288 -26.97 2.02 1.24
CA GLY A 288 -27.60 2.87 0.21
C GLY A 288 -26.88 4.19 -0.03
N GLN A 289 -25.70 4.42 0.56
CA GLN A 289 -24.85 5.51 0.11
C GLN A 289 -24.22 5.16 -1.24
N ILE A 290 -24.01 6.17 -2.07
CA ILE A 290 -23.33 6.05 -3.35
C ILE A 290 -22.23 7.11 -3.42
N TYR A 291 -21.08 6.70 -3.93
CA TYR A 291 -19.99 7.58 -4.28
C TYR A 291 -19.59 7.37 -5.74
N GLU A 292 -19.50 8.45 -6.51
CA GLU A 292 -19.10 8.41 -7.91
C GLU A 292 -17.95 9.38 -8.19
N GLN A 293 -17.02 8.95 -9.02
CA GLN A 293 -15.95 9.80 -9.54
C GLN A 293 -15.94 9.75 -11.06
N ILE A 294 -15.96 10.91 -11.69
CA ILE A 294 -15.90 11.06 -13.14
C ILE A 294 -14.64 11.83 -13.49
N TYR A 295 -13.75 11.14 -14.19
CA TYR A 295 -12.52 11.68 -14.77
C TYR A 295 -12.77 11.95 -16.24
N GLU A 296 -12.68 13.20 -16.67
CA GLU A 296 -12.81 13.56 -18.08
C GLU A 296 -11.45 13.95 -18.66
N TYR A 297 -11.08 13.32 -19.77
CA TYR A 297 -9.81 13.53 -20.45
C TYR A 297 -10.02 14.37 -21.71
N ASN A 298 -9.05 15.21 -22.03
CA ASN A 298 -9.03 15.93 -23.30
C ASN A 298 -8.57 15.03 -24.46
N ASN A 299 -8.58 15.55 -25.69
CA ASN A 299 -8.16 14.80 -26.88
C ASN A 299 -6.71 14.27 -26.85
N ASN A 300 -5.87 14.83 -25.96
CA ASN A 300 -4.48 14.41 -25.76
C ASN A 300 -4.34 13.45 -24.56
N SER A 301 -5.46 12.89 -24.07
CA SER A 301 -5.52 11.96 -22.94
C SER A 301 -4.99 12.54 -21.62
N LEU A 302 -4.94 13.86 -21.48
CA LEU A 302 -4.65 14.55 -20.22
C LEU A 302 -5.95 14.79 -19.45
N LEU A 303 -5.91 14.58 -18.13
CA LEU A 303 -7.06 14.81 -17.26
C LEU A 303 -7.42 16.30 -17.27
N ASN A 304 -8.68 16.61 -17.61
CA ASN A 304 -9.23 17.95 -17.73
C ASN A 304 -10.19 18.28 -16.58
N ASN A 305 -11.03 17.32 -16.17
CA ASN A 305 -11.99 17.51 -15.09
C ASN A 305 -12.03 16.29 -14.17
N LEU A 306 -12.24 16.54 -12.87
CA LEU A 306 -12.65 15.53 -11.90
C LEU A 306 -13.91 16.01 -11.20
N ILE A 307 -14.95 15.18 -11.22
CA ILE A 307 -16.21 15.44 -10.52
C ILE A 307 -16.45 14.30 -9.55
N ASP A 308 -16.60 14.64 -8.28
CA ASP A 308 -16.96 13.70 -7.22
C ASP A 308 -18.40 13.92 -6.79
N TYR A 309 -19.17 12.84 -6.70
CA TYR A 309 -20.51 12.81 -6.16
C TYR A 309 -20.55 11.90 -4.95
N TYR A 310 -21.10 12.38 -3.84
CA TYR A 310 -21.51 11.55 -2.72
C TYR A 310 -22.97 11.79 -2.45
N TYR A 311 -23.76 10.73 -2.32
CA TYR A 311 -25.15 10.88 -1.95
C TYR A 311 -25.70 9.68 -1.19
N ASP A 312 -26.63 9.96 -0.30
CA ASP A 312 -27.39 8.96 0.43
C ASP A 312 -28.86 9.37 0.51
N LYS A 313 -29.65 8.71 1.36
CA LYS A 313 -31.06 9.05 1.55
C LYS A 313 -31.27 10.51 2.02
N TYR A 314 -30.29 11.10 2.71
CA TYR A 314 -30.45 12.34 3.47
C TYR A 314 -29.56 13.48 2.99
N SER A 315 -28.59 13.24 2.12
CA SER A 315 -27.56 14.20 1.77
C SER A 315 -27.04 13.95 0.35
N TYR A 316 -26.63 15.04 -0.30
CA TYR A 316 -26.04 15.01 -1.63
C TYR A 316 -24.93 16.07 -1.69
N ILE A 317 -23.71 15.63 -1.96
CA ILE A 317 -22.48 16.45 -1.96
C ILE A 317 -21.79 16.29 -3.31
N ILE A 318 -21.40 17.42 -3.93
CA ILE A 318 -20.60 17.45 -5.16
C ILE A 318 -19.31 18.22 -4.91
N SER A 319 -18.20 17.74 -5.48
CA SER A 319 -16.97 18.53 -5.63
C SER A 319 -16.54 18.54 -7.09
N TYR A 320 -16.16 19.71 -7.62
CA TYR A 320 -15.68 19.85 -9.00
C TYR A 320 -14.28 20.47 -9.04
N ILE A 321 -13.35 19.77 -9.69
CA ILE A 321 -11.97 20.22 -9.93
C ILE A 321 -11.75 20.31 -11.43
N LYS A 322 -11.24 21.47 -11.88
CA LYS A 322 -10.78 21.67 -13.25
C LYS A 322 -9.26 21.67 -13.29
N TYR A 323 -8.69 20.90 -14.20
CA TYR A 323 -7.26 20.81 -14.42
C TYR A 323 -6.82 21.68 -15.59
N ASN A 324 -5.81 22.51 -15.35
CA ASN A 324 -5.18 23.31 -16.40
C ASN A 324 -3.88 22.63 -16.89
N SER A 325 -3.17 21.95 -16.00
CA SER A 325 -2.01 21.12 -16.29
C SER A 325 -1.82 20.06 -15.20
N ILE A 326 -0.81 19.19 -15.34
CA ILE A 326 -0.48 18.19 -14.31
C ILE A 326 -0.06 18.82 -12.97
N ASN A 327 0.43 20.07 -13.02
CA ASN A 327 0.91 20.84 -11.87
C ASN A 327 -0.06 21.97 -11.46
N SER A 328 -1.21 22.10 -12.13
CA SER A 328 -2.15 23.19 -11.85
C SER A 328 -3.61 22.80 -12.01
N PHE A 329 -4.41 23.15 -11.01
CA PHE A 329 -5.85 22.88 -10.99
C PHE A 329 -6.61 23.98 -10.24
N GLU A 330 -7.92 24.00 -10.41
CA GLU A 330 -8.84 24.93 -9.77
C GLU A 330 -9.95 24.12 -9.09
N LEU A 331 -10.08 24.27 -7.76
CA LEU A 331 -11.29 23.81 -7.06
C LEU A 331 -12.40 24.83 -7.36
N ARG A 332 -13.45 24.38 -8.05
CA ARG A 332 -14.50 25.25 -8.62
C ARG A 332 -15.69 25.45 -7.70
N PHE A 333 -16.14 24.39 -7.06
CA PHE A 333 -17.18 24.48 -6.05
C PHE A 333 -17.23 23.23 -5.20
N ILE A 334 -17.81 23.41 -4.01
CA ILE A 334 -18.38 22.34 -3.21
C ILE A 334 -19.86 22.66 -3.06
N PHE A 335 -20.71 21.70 -3.40
CA PHE A 335 -22.14 21.81 -3.24
C PHE A 335 -22.61 20.75 -2.25
N SER A 336 -23.48 21.11 -1.32
CA SER A 336 -24.14 20.17 -0.42
C SER A 336 -25.59 20.54 -0.20
N LYS A 337 -26.45 19.51 -0.22
CA LYS A 337 -27.88 19.61 0.08
C LYS A 337 -28.26 18.53 1.08
N ALA A 338 -28.79 18.92 2.24
CA ALA A 338 -29.42 18.01 3.19
C ALA A 338 -30.91 17.85 2.84
N TYR A 339 -31.36 16.62 2.60
CA TYR A 339 -32.73 16.31 2.21
C TYR A 339 -33.68 16.19 3.41
N GLU A 340 -33.24 15.75 4.59
CA GLU A 340 -34.11 15.72 5.78
C GLU A 340 -33.34 15.98 7.10
N ARG A 341 -33.32 17.25 7.51
CA ARG A 341 -33.34 17.72 8.91
C ARG A 341 -33.65 19.21 8.97
N ASN A 342 -34.94 19.51 9.07
CA ASN A 342 -35.60 20.76 9.49
C ASN A 342 -35.26 22.10 8.84
N PHE A 343 -34.25 22.24 8.00
CA PHE A 343 -34.09 23.40 7.13
C PHE A 343 -33.44 22.93 5.83
N LEU A 344 -34.12 23.09 4.69
CA LEU A 344 -33.53 22.90 3.36
C LEU A 344 -32.48 24.02 3.14
N GLU A 345 -31.32 23.89 3.77
CA GLU A 345 -30.19 24.77 3.53
C GLU A 345 -29.33 24.20 2.41
N ASN A 346 -29.26 24.93 1.30
CA ASN A 346 -28.30 24.66 0.25
C ASN A 346 -26.97 25.31 0.64
N TYR A 347 -25.93 24.50 0.75
CA TYR A 347 -24.56 24.97 0.93
C TYR A 347 -23.84 24.88 -0.41
N SER A 348 -23.94 25.94 -1.22
CA SER A 348 -23.14 26.10 -2.43
C SER A 348 -22.03 27.11 -2.19
N THR A 349 -20.78 26.64 -2.18
CA THR A 349 -19.62 27.52 -2.13
C THR A 349 -18.86 27.41 -3.44
N ASN A 350 -18.94 28.49 -4.23
CA ASN A 350 -18.10 28.63 -5.40
C ASN A 350 -16.70 29.01 -4.94
N TYR A 351 -15.73 28.30 -5.49
CA TYR A 351 -14.32 28.53 -5.27
C TYR A 351 -13.70 28.84 -6.64
N GLN A 352 -12.88 29.86 -6.73
CA GLN A 352 -11.99 30.08 -7.89
C GLN A 352 -10.57 30.05 -7.39
N LEU A 353 -10.24 28.96 -6.69
CA LEU A 353 -8.99 28.81 -5.98
C LEU A 353 -8.05 27.98 -6.84
N SER A 354 -7.13 28.66 -7.50
CA SER A 354 -6.06 28.04 -8.28
C SER A 354 -4.99 27.47 -7.37
N TYR A 355 -4.69 26.20 -7.54
CA TYR A 355 -3.54 25.53 -6.95
C TYR A 355 -2.51 25.31 -8.06
N GLN A 356 -1.35 25.94 -7.96
CA GLN A 356 -0.29 25.85 -8.98
C GLN A 356 1.05 25.56 -8.34
N LEU A 357 1.79 24.62 -8.94
CA LEU A 357 3.15 24.25 -8.58
C LEU A 357 4.10 24.61 -9.73
N ASN A 358 5.13 25.40 -9.43
CA ASN A 358 6.14 25.81 -10.40
C ASN A 358 7.48 25.20 -10.02
N TYR A 359 8.02 24.37 -10.90
CA TYR A 359 9.28 23.65 -10.71
C TYR A 359 10.40 24.30 -11.52
N ASN A 360 11.64 24.15 -11.03
CA ASN A 360 12.83 24.53 -11.79
C ASN A 360 13.01 23.57 -12.98
N GLU A 361 13.18 24.10 -14.18
CA GLU A 361 13.30 23.26 -15.40
C GLU A 361 14.54 22.37 -15.42
N ASN A 362 15.63 22.79 -14.78
CA ASN A 362 16.89 22.05 -14.78
C ASN A 362 16.99 21.06 -13.63
N SER A 363 16.45 21.41 -12.46
CA SER A 363 16.59 20.59 -11.25
C SER A 363 15.32 19.84 -10.87
N GLY A 364 14.16 20.19 -11.42
CA GLY A 364 12.87 19.56 -11.09
C GLY A 364 12.35 19.85 -9.69
N TYR A 365 13.01 20.73 -8.92
CA TYR A 365 12.59 21.11 -7.57
C TYR A 365 11.54 22.22 -7.60
N LEU A 366 10.55 22.17 -6.70
CA LEU A 366 9.56 23.23 -6.50
C LEU A 366 10.25 24.55 -6.16
N GLN A 367 10.04 25.57 -7.00
CA GLN A 367 10.58 26.91 -6.85
C GLN A 367 9.52 27.87 -6.28
N SER A 368 8.24 27.64 -6.59
CA SER A 368 7.15 28.41 -6.02
C SER A 368 5.81 27.70 -6.15
N ASN A 369 4.87 28.06 -5.28
CA ASN A 369 3.46 27.74 -5.42
C ASN A 369 2.61 29.00 -5.13
N SER A 370 1.29 28.90 -5.05
CA SER A 370 0.41 30.04 -4.72
C SER A 370 0.63 30.61 -3.31
N PHE A 371 1.31 29.87 -2.42
CA PHE A 371 1.55 30.24 -1.03
C PHE A 371 2.90 30.93 -0.82
N VAL A 372 3.99 30.33 -1.31
CA VAL A 372 5.39 30.68 -1.00
C VAL A 372 6.33 30.49 -2.19
N ARG A 373 7.52 31.08 -2.08
CA ARG A 373 8.70 30.83 -2.92
C ARG A 373 9.70 29.99 -2.14
N LEU A 374 10.27 28.97 -2.79
CA LEU A 374 11.33 28.13 -2.24
C LEU A 374 12.62 28.41 -3.00
N THR A 375 13.71 28.58 -2.25
CA THR A 375 15.05 28.76 -2.82
C THR A 375 16.05 27.86 -2.12
N TYR A 376 17.01 27.35 -2.88
CA TYR A 376 18.04 26.41 -2.43
C TYR A 376 19.43 27.00 -2.71
N PRO A 377 19.94 27.95 -1.88
CA PRO A 377 21.20 28.63 -2.15
C PRO A 377 22.42 27.71 -2.07
N THR A 378 22.34 26.71 -1.20
CA THR A 378 23.32 25.64 -1.08
C THR A 378 22.59 24.30 -1.01
N ILE A 379 23.33 23.19 -1.12
CA ILE A 379 22.76 21.85 -0.93
C ILE A 379 22.24 21.62 0.50
N TYR A 380 22.71 22.42 1.47
CA TYR A 380 22.32 22.28 2.87
C TYR A 380 21.18 23.18 3.29
N GLU A 381 20.82 24.19 2.49
CA GLU A 381 19.91 25.24 2.90
C GLU A 381 18.68 25.32 1.98
N CYS A 382 17.50 25.29 2.59
CA CYS A 382 16.24 25.59 1.95
C CYS A 382 15.60 26.80 2.64
N PHE A 383 15.29 27.85 1.87
CA PHE A 383 14.53 28.99 2.35
C PHE A 383 13.13 28.98 1.76
N ILE A 384 12.12 29.06 2.63
CA ILE A 384 10.71 29.20 2.29
C ILE A 384 10.31 30.63 2.65
N LYS A 385 9.91 31.40 1.65
CA LYS A 385 9.56 32.82 1.79
C LYS A 385 8.15 33.07 1.32
N ASP A 386 7.40 33.84 2.08
CA ASP A 386 6.13 34.36 1.57
C ASP A 386 6.37 35.42 0.48
N TYR A 387 5.33 35.74 -0.29
CA TYR A 387 5.46 36.70 -1.39
C TYR A 387 5.72 38.14 -0.95
N SER A 388 5.37 38.51 0.28
CA SER A 388 5.70 39.83 0.83
C SER A 388 7.11 39.91 1.42
N ASN A 389 7.82 38.77 1.50
CA ASN A 389 9.10 38.60 2.20
C ASN A 389 9.06 39.00 3.68
N SER A 390 7.87 39.05 4.31
CA SER A 390 7.74 39.30 5.73
C SER A 390 8.13 38.08 6.56
N ILE A 391 7.86 36.86 6.06
CA ILE A 391 8.16 35.60 6.74
C ILE A 391 9.19 34.84 5.92
N THR A 392 10.26 34.43 6.59
CA THR A 392 11.28 33.54 6.02
C THR A 392 11.52 32.39 6.98
N ILE A 393 11.25 31.17 6.51
CA ILE A 393 11.67 29.94 7.20
C ILE A 393 12.95 29.46 6.53
N SER A 394 13.99 29.19 7.31
CA SER A 394 15.22 28.55 6.84
C SER A 394 15.34 27.16 7.45
N ARG A 395 15.55 26.15 6.61
CA ARG A 395 15.87 24.78 7.01
C ARG A 395 17.29 24.46 6.58
N ARG A 396 18.08 23.97 7.54
CA ARG A 396 19.46 23.55 7.31
C ARG A 396 19.65 22.10 7.64
N ILE A 397 20.33 21.37 6.77
CA ILE A 397 20.72 19.98 7.00
C ILE A 397 22.24 19.84 7.24
N ASP A 398 22.66 18.72 7.82
CA ASP A 398 24.07 18.36 8.00
C ASP A 398 24.61 17.50 6.84
N GLU A 399 25.89 17.10 6.94
CA GLU A 399 26.57 16.24 5.95
C GLU A 399 26.03 14.80 5.91
N TYR A 400 25.20 14.43 6.87
CA TYR A 400 24.45 13.17 6.95
C TYR A 400 23.02 13.29 6.39
N LYS A 401 22.65 14.47 5.87
CA LYS A 401 21.32 14.79 5.31
C LYS A 401 20.20 14.91 6.34
N ARG A 402 20.53 15.17 7.60
CA ARG A 402 19.55 15.32 8.68
C ARG A 402 19.35 16.77 9.05
N LEU A 403 18.18 17.11 9.56
CA LEU A 403 17.86 18.47 9.98
C LEU A 403 18.77 18.92 11.12
N LYS A 404 19.54 19.97 10.87
CA LYS A 404 20.46 20.58 11.84
C LYS A 404 19.86 21.81 12.50
N GLU A 405 19.18 22.65 11.72
CA GLU A 405 18.66 23.93 12.19
C GLU A 405 17.36 24.30 11.47
N LEU A 406 16.37 24.80 12.21
CA LEU A 406 15.21 25.51 11.69
C LEU A 406 15.17 26.92 12.25
N ASN A 407 14.95 27.92 11.39
CA ASN A 407 14.67 29.28 11.84
C ASN A 407 13.39 29.82 11.22
N LEU A 408 12.69 30.67 11.98
CA LEU A 408 11.67 31.56 11.44
C LEU A 408 12.05 33.01 11.73
N ASN A 409 12.09 33.81 10.67
CA ASN A 409 12.29 35.26 10.74
C ASN A 409 11.00 35.97 10.31
N TYR A 410 10.56 36.95 11.09
CA TYR A 410 9.48 37.87 10.74
C TYR A 410 10.04 39.30 10.63
N LYS A 411 9.87 39.95 9.46
CA LYS A 411 10.42 41.27 9.13
C LYS A 411 11.91 41.39 9.51
N ASN A 412 12.69 40.38 9.12
CA ASN A 412 14.12 40.21 9.44
C ASN A 412 14.48 40.07 10.92
N GLN A 413 13.50 40.00 11.83
CA GLN A 413 13.73 39.67 13.23
C GLN A 413 13.58 38.17 13.43
N LYS A 414 14.55 37.55 14.12
CA LYS A 414 14.52 36.12 14.43
C LYS A 414 13.49 35.84 15.51
N ARG A 415 12.49 35.01 15.19
CA ARG A 415 11.38 34.66 16.10
C ARG A 415 11.53 33.29 16.71
N LEU A 416 12.14 32.37 15.97
CA LEU A 416 12.37 31.00 16.40
C LEU A 416 13.69 30.51 15.84
N THR A 417 14.45 29.81 16.68
CA THR A 417 15.58 28.96 16.29
C THR A 417 15.40 27.61 16.97
N ILE A 418 15.46 26.54 16.19
CA ILE A 418 15.50 25.16 16.68
C ILE A 418 16.82 24.55 16.20
N GLU A 419 17.62 24.06 17.13
CA GLU A 419 18.87 23.36 16.85
C GLU A 419 18.69 21.88 17.21
N PHE A 420 19.05 21.01 16.28
CA PHE A 420 19.04 19.56 16.45
C PHE A 420 20.48 19.10 16.67
N ILE A 421 20.73 18.53 17.84
CA ILE A 421 22.06 18.08 18.27
C ILE A 421 22.04 16.56 18.29
N TYR A 422 22.96 15.99 17.52
CA TYR A 422 23.18 14.55 17.46
C TYR A 422 24.35 14.17 18.38
N ASN A 423 24.37 12.90 18.82
CA ASN A 423 25.36 12.38 19.75
C ASN A 423 26.81 12.58 19.30
N ASN A 424 27.81 12.26 20.15
CA ASN A 424 29.24 12.45 19.83
C ASN A 424 29.71 11.75 18.54
N LYS A 425 29.01 10.70 18.08
CA LYS A 425 29.26 10.02 16.80
C LYS A 425 28.47 10.64 15.63
N GLN A 426 27.67 11.66 15.91
CA GLN A 426 26.69 12.29 15.03
C GLN A 426 25.77 11.28 14.36
N LEU A 427 25.15 10.37 15.12
CA LEU A 427 24.25 9.32 14.57
C LEU A 427 22.83 9.39 15.12
N LEU A 428 22.66 9.54 16.42
CA LEU A 428 21.35 9.55 17.07
C LEU A 428 21.04 10.95 17.58
N LEU A 429 19.78 11.40 17.43
CA LEU A 429 19.32 12.68 17.96
C LEU A 429 19.45 12.66 19.50
N GLU A 430 20.30 13.52 20.06
CA GLU A 430 20.59 13.60 21.49
C GLU A 430 19.80 14.72 22.17
N GLN A 431 19.73 15.89 21.53
CA GLN A 431 19.08 17.06 22.12
C GLN A 431 18.43 17.95 21.06
N ILE A 432 17.28 18.52 21.38
CA ILE A 432 16.68 19.65 20.65
C ILE A 432 16.77 20.89 21.53
N LYS A 433 17.33 21.99 21.02
CA LYS A 433 17.35 23.29 21.68
C LYS A 433 16.46 24.26 20.95
N ILE A 434 15.63 24.98 21.70
CA ILE A 434 14.68 25.95 21.15
C ILE A 434 14.95 27.31 21.77
N THR A 435 14.99 28.33 20.91
CA THR A 435 15.07 29.74 21.30
C THR A 435 13.91 30.51 20.67
N LEU A 436 13.00 31.02 21.49
CA LEU A 436 11.85 31.83 21.08
C LEU A 436 12.12 33.32 21.35
N ASN A 437 11.87 34.15 20.34
CA ASN A 437 12.06 35.61 20.36
C ASN A 437 13.41 36.05 20.95
N GLU A 438 14.46 35.24 20.79
CA GLU A 438 15.80 35.45 21.37
C GLU A 438 15.87 35.49 22.91
N LEU A 439 14.77 35.23 23.60
CA LEU A 439 14.65 35.39 25.06
C LEU A 439 14.42 34.04 25.75
N GLU A 440 13.36 33.33 25.36
CA GLU A 440 12.96 32.08 26.01
C GLU A 440 13.75 30.92 25.42
N LYS A 441 14.43 30.16 26.29
CA LYS A 441 15.26 29.02 25.90
C LYS A 441 14.86 27.79 26.68
N TYR A 442 14.65 26.70 25.96
CA TYR A 442 14.41 25.39 26.56
C TYR A 442 14.96 24.28 25.67
N SER A 443 15.16 23.10 26.25
CA SER A 443 15.70 21.95 25.53
C SER A 443 15.10 20.63 25.98
N TYR A 444 15.12 19.66 25.06
CA TYR A 444 14.71 18.28 25.30
C TYR A 444 15.85 17.33 24.98
N THR A 445 16.10 16.35 25.85
CA THR A 445 17.14 15.33 25.67
C THR A 445 16.51 13.96 25.47
N TYR A 446 17.12 13.17 24.58
CA TYR A 446 16.63 11.87 24.13
C TYR A 446 17.66 10.79 24.50
N GLU A 447 17.20 9.75 25.20
CA GLU A 447 18.04 8.64 25.64
C GLU A 447 17.62 7.34 24.95
N TYR A 448 18.59 6.50 24.59
CA TYR A 448 18.37 5.25 23.86
C TYR A 448 18.97 4.06 24.60
N ASP A 449 18.39 2.88 24.40
CA ASP A 449 19.03 1.63 24.82
C ASP A 449 20.16 1.20 23.86
N ASN A 450 20.81 0.09 24.18
CA ASN A 450 21.91 -0.44 23.37
C ASN A 450 21.46 -0.93 21.98
N LEU A 451 20.16 -1.15 21.79
CA LEU A 451 19.52 -1.49 20.50
C LEU A 451 19.09 -0.23 19.73
N LYS A 452 19.43 0.98 20.23
CA LYS A 452 19.09 2.29 19.66
C LYS A 452 17.59 2.63 19.70
N ARG A 453 16.82 1.96 20.56
CA ARG A 453 15.42 2.28 20.78
C ARG A 453 15.31 3.39 21.82
N LEU A 454 14.41 4.35 21.59
CA LEU A 454 14.21 5.47 22.51
C LEU A 454 13.68 4.94 23.85
N ILE A 455 14.28 5.31 24.97
CA ILE A 455 13.86 4.88 26.32
C ILE A 455 13.38 6.03 27.18
N SER A 456 13.81 7.27 26.92
CA SER A 456 13.37 8.43 27.68
C SER A 456 13.48 9.73 26.89
N ILE A 457 12.52 10.62 27.12
CA ILE A 457 12.56 12.03 26.73
C ILE A 457 12.54 12.85 28.02
N LYS A 458 13.52 13.73 28.21
CA LYS A 458 13.61 14.59 29.40
C LYS A 458 13.59 16.07 29.02
N ASN A 459 13.08 16.89 29.92
CA ASN A 459 13.16 18.35 29.77
C ASN A 459 14.53 18.87 30.25
N GLN A 460 14.75 20.18 30.12
CA GLN A 460 15.98 20.84 30.54
C GLN A 460 16.32 20.65 32.03
N ASN A 461 15.31 20.41 32.87
CA ASN A 461 15.48 20.14 34.31
C ASN A 461 15.72 18.65 34.62
N GLN A 462 15.95 17.81 33.59
CA GLN A 462 16.14 16.35 33.70
C GLN A 462 14.90 15.57 34.19
N ASN A 463 13.72 16.20 34.21
CA ASN A 463 12.47 15.51 34.52
C ASN A 463 11.99 14.73 33.29
N SER A 464 11.56 13.49 33.49
CA SER A 464 11.02 12.66 32.41
C SER A 464 9.69 13.20 31.89
N ILE A 465 9.69 13.56 30.61
CA ILE A 465 8.49 13.92 29.85
C ILE A 465 7.75 12.66 29.46
N ASP A 466 8.47 11.65 28.98
CA ASP A 466 7.97 10.31 28.67
C ASP A 466 9.09 9.27 28.84
N TYR A 467 8.71 7.99 28.92
CA TYR A 467 9.63 6.86 28.97
C TYR A 467 9.05 5.66 28.22
N TYR A 468 9.91 4.74 27.78
CA TYR A 468 9.51 3.57 27.01
C TYR A 468 10.26 2.32 27.46
N GLN A 469 9.52 1.22 27.58
CA GLN A 469 10.09 -0.12 27.73
C GLN A 469 9.54 -1.05 26.67
N TYR A 470 10.32 -2.06 26.30
CA TYR A 470 9.99 -2.95 25.19
C TYR A 470 10.08 -4.41 25.60
N ASP A 471 9.25 -5.26 24.99
CA ASP A 471 9.35 -6.71 25.10
C ASP A 471 10.33 -7.32 24.05
N LEU A 472 10.43 -8.66 24.05
CA LEU A 472 11.30 -9.41 23.13
C LEU A 472 10.83 -9.40 21.67
N ASN A 473 9.54 -9.16 21.43
CA ASN A 473 8.94 -8.99 20.10
C ASN A 473 8.99 -7.53 19.63
N ASN A 474 9.68 -6.68 20.39
CA ASN A 474 9.84 -5.24 20.14
C ASN A 474 8.53 -4.44 20.24
N ASN A 475 7.54 -4.92 21.00
CA ASN A 475 6.33 -4.18 21.38
C ASN A 475 6.61 -3.27 22.59
N LEU A 476 5.88 -2.16 22.71
CA LEU A 476 5.89 -1.33 23.93
C LEU A 476 5.27 -2.07 25.12
N ASN A 477 6.04 -2.31 26.17
CA ASN A 477 5.55 -2.90 27.42
C ASN A 477 4.99 -1.84 28.38
N SER A 478 5.59 -0.65 28.42
CA SER A 478 5.14 0.46 29.26
C SER A 478 5.53 1.82 28.66
N THR A 479 4.71 2.81 28.97
CA THR A 479 4.94 4.24 28.71
C THR A 479 4.59 5.07 29.94
N LYS A 480 4.86 6.38 29.93
CA LYS A 480 4.42 7.23 31.04
C LYS A 480 2.91 7.24 31.23
N SER A 481 2.14 7.21 30.15
CA SER A 481 0.66 7.19 30.21
C SER A 481 0.11 5.80 30.54
N TYR A 482 0.83 4.76 30.15
CA TYR A 482 0.42 3.36 30.26
C TYR A 482 1.50 2.52 30.95
N PRO A 483 1.50 2.46 32.29
CA PRO A 483 2.54 1.76 33.05
C PRO A 483 2.61 0.25 32.78
N SER A 484 1.55 -0.35 32.22
CA SER A 484 1.54 -1.74 31.79
C SER A 484 0.64 -1.95 30.58
N ILE A 485 1.19 -2.57 29.55
CA ILE A 485 0.49 -2.99 28.34
C ILE A 485 0.70 -4.49 28.16
N GLN A 486 -0.38 -5.26 28.15
CA GLN A 486 -0.33 -6.71 28.05
C GLN A 486 -0.73 -7.18 26.66
N TYR A 487 0.04 -8.13 26.11
CA TYR A 487 -0.18 -8.71 24.79
C TYR A 487 -0.52 -10.20 24.87
N ASN A 488 -1.28 -10.69 23.90
CA ASN A 488 -1.36 -12.13 23.64
C ASN A 488 -0.21 -12.60 22.72
N GLN A 489 -0.15 -13.90 22.44
CA GLN A 489 0.87 -14.50 21.57
C GLN A 489 0.91 -13.93 20.14
N TRP A 490 -0.17 -13.29 19.68
CA TRP A 490 -0.27 -12.68 18.35
C TRP A 490 -0.01 -11.17 18.34
N ASN A 491 0.61 -10.63 19.41
CA ASN A 491 0.92 -9.21 19.61
C ASN A 491 -0.31 -8.28 19.68
N GLN A 492 -1.52 -8.84 19.88
CA GLN A 492 -2.73 -8.04 20.14
C GLN A 492 -2.74 -7.59 21.60
N ILE A 493 -3.17 -6.36 21.85
CA ILE A 493 -3.36 -5.86 23.22
C ILE A 493 -4.52 -6.59 23.88
N VAL A 494 -4.35 -7.11 25.08
CA VAL A 494 -5.45 -7.67 25.87
C VAL A 494 -5.95 -6.62 26.86
N GLN A 495 -5.01 -5.97 27.55
CA GLN A 495 -5.31 -5.09 28.67
C GLN A 495 -4.26 -3.98 28.78
N ILE A 496 -4.69 -2.79 29.15
CA ILE A 496 -3.82 -1.65 29.47
C ILE A 496 -4.19 -1.11 30.85
N ALA A 497 -3.18 -0.94 31.71
CA ALA A 497 -3.31 -0.18 32.95
C ALA A 497 -3.03 1.30 32.67
N THR A 498 -3.83 2.18 33.25
CA THR A 498 -3.63 3.64 33.20
C THR A 498 -3.20 4.16 34.57
N ASN A 499 -2.58 5.34 34.60
CA ASN A 499 -2.19 5.99 35.87
C ASN A 499 -3.36 6.35 36.78
N GLU A 500 -4.59 6.37 36.26
CA GLU A 500 -5.81 6.62 37.03
C GLU A 500 -6.37 5.35 37.69
N ASN A 501 -5.57 4.26 37.73
CA ASN A 501 -5.98 2.92 38.14
C ASN A 501 -7.16 2.34 37.34
N LEU A 502 -7.49 2.93 36.18
CA LEU A 502 -8.44 2.37 35.23
C LEU A 502 -7.74 1.31 34.39
N THR A 503 -8.48 0.25 34.12
CA THR A 503 -8.07 -0.82 33.22
C THR A 503 -8.88 -0.74 31.94
N LEU A 504 -8.19 -0.66 30.79
CA LEU A 504 -8.79 -0.71 29.48
C LEU A 504 -8.67 -2.11 28.90
N ASN A 505 -9.81 -2.74 28.63
CA ASN A 505 -9.85 -4.09 28.06
C ASN A 505 -10.10 -4.02 26.56
N TYR A 506 -9.24 -4.65 25.78
CA TYR A 506 -9.30 -4.64 24.33
C TYR A 506 -9.94 -5.95 23.83
N LYS A 507 -10.80 -5.83 22.82
CA LYS A 507 -11.46 -6.97 22.18
C LYS A 507 -11.31 -6.86 20.67
N TYR A 508 -10.90 -7.94 20.04
CA TYR A 508 -10.76 -8.05 18.59
C TYR A 508 -11.81 -9.01 18.05
N ASP A 509 -12.23 -8.78 16.81
CA ASP A 509 -13.02 -9.75 16.07
C ASP A 509 -12.14 -10.95 15.62
N GLN A 510 -12.78 -11.95 15.01
CA GLN A 510 -12.08 -13.17 14.57
C GLN A 510 -11.09 -12.94 13.43
N ASN A 511 -11.11 -11.76 12.80
CA ASN A 511 -10.15 -11.31 11.78
C ASN A 511 -9.01 -10.49 12.40
N GLY A 512 -8.96 -10.41 13.73
CA GLY A 512 -7.99 -9.62 14.44
C GLY A 512 -8.20 -8.11 14.32
N PHE A 513 -9.38 -7.64 13.92
CA PHE A 513 -9.66 -6.20 13.85
C PHE A 513 -10.14 -5.73 15.22
N LEU A 514 -9.62 -4.60 15.71
CA LEU A 514 -10.10 -4.03 16.96
C LEU A 514 -11.62 -3.83 16.87
N HIS A 515 -12.35 -4.36 17.83
CA HIS A 515 -13.81 -4.31 17.84
C HIS A 515 -14.32 -3.43 18.97
N ALA A 516 -13.74 -3.55 20.16
CA ALA A 516 -14.15 -2.75 21.31
C ALA A 516 -13.00 -2.48 22.28
N ILE A 517 -13.05 -1.31 22.93
CA ILE A 517 -12.28 -1.01 24.14
C ILE A 517 -13.29 -0.77 25.27
N SER A 518 -13.15 -1.51 26.38
CA SER A 518 -14.00 -1.45 27.59
C SER A 518 -15.52 -1.43 27.31
N ASN A 519 -15.95 -2.03 26.20
CA ASN A 519 -17.33 -2.09 25.69
C ASN A 519 -18.02 -0.74 25.43
N ASN A 520 -17.32 0.40 25.50
CA ASN A 520 -17.91 1.73 25.31
C ASN A 520 -17.38 2.45 24.07
N LYS A 521 -16.14 2.19 23.67
CA LYS A 521 -15.58 2.56 22.37
C LYS A 521 -15.70 1.37 21.44
N LEU A 522 -16.53 1.50 20.43
CA LEU A 522 -16.82 0.45 19.48
C LEU A 522 -16.30 0.86 18.10
N TYR A 523 -15.66 -0.07 17.41
CA TYR A 523 -15.02 0.13 16.12
C TYR A 523 -15.58 -0.87 15.10
N LEU A 524 -15.82 -0.38 13.88
CA LEU A 524 -16.25 -1.21 12.77
C LEU A 524 -15.36 -0.95 11.57
N PHE A 525 -14.65 -1.99 11.14
CA PHE A 525 -13.77 -1.97 9.99
C PHE A 525 -14.38 -2.77 8.83
N ASN A 526 -14.12 -2.33 7.60
CA ASN A 526 -14.36 -3.15 6.41
C ASN A 526 -13.24 -4.19 6.21
N SER A 527 -13.38 -5.10 5.27
CA SER A 527 -12.43 -6.18 4.96
C SER A 527 -11.06 -5.67 4.48
N PHE A 528 -10.95 -4.42 4.02
CA PHE A 528 -9.64 -3.79 3.76
C PHE A 528 -8.93 -3.29 5.03
N GLY A 529 -9.59 -3.35 6.19
CA GLY A 529 -9.09 -2.81 7.45
C GLY A 529 -9.29 -1.29 7.58
N LEU A 530 -10.21 -0.69 6.80
CA LEU A 530 -10.57 0.73 6.90
C LEU A 530 -11.70 0.90 7.91
N LEU A 531 -11.55 1.85 8.85
CA LEU A 531 -12.59 2.13 9.82
C LEU A 531 -13.76 2.78 9.12
N ILE A 532 -14.92 2.13 9.06
CA ILE A 532 -16.12 2.68 8.42
C ILE A 532 -17.10 3.30 9.42
N LYS A 533 -16.98 2.95 10.70
CA LYS A 533 -17.81 3.51 11.76
C LYS A 533 -17.14 3.45 13.14
N TYR A 534 -17.32 4.51 13.90
CA TYR A 534 -16.93 4.60 15.31
C TYR A 534 -18.13 5.01 16.17
N LYS A 535 -18.21 4.42 17.37
CA LYS A 535 -19.21 4.80 18.37
C LYS A 535 -18.57 4.91 19.75
N TYR A 536 -18.82 6.02 20.41
CA TYR A 536 -18.42 6.25 21.79
C TYR A 536 -19.53 7.00 22.53
N ASN A 537 -20.16 6.35 23.51
CA ASN A 537 -21.35 6.87 24.21
C ASN A 537 -22.46 7.27 23.19
N GLN A 538 -22.75 8.58 23.07
CA GLN A 538 -23.71 9.13 22.11
C GLN A 538 -23.06 9.56 20.79
N LEU A 539 -21.72 9.67 20.72
CA LEU A 539 -21.00 10.03 19.52
C LEU A 539 -21.04 8.88 18.51
N VAL A 540 -21.44 9.18 17.28
CA VAL A 540 -21.42 8.26 16.15
C VAL A 540 -20.77 8.98 14.97
N ILE A 541 -19.79 8.33 14.36
CA ILE A 541 -19.04 8.85 13.22
C ILE A 541 -19.01 7.78 12.14
N ASP A 542 -19.37 8.16 10.91
CA ASP A 542 -19.23 7.33 9.72
C ASP A 542 -18.07 7.87 8.87
N TYR A 543 -17.28 6.96 8.32
CA TYR A 543 -16.08 7.27 7.51
C TYR A 543 -16.24 6.70 6.12
N ILE A 544 -15.93 7.51 5.11
CA ILE A 544 -16.20 7.19 3.70
C ILE A 544 -14.91 7.30 2.92
N TYR A 545 -14.64 6.29 2.09
CA TYR A 545 -13.39 6.12 1.37
C TYR A 545 -13.64 5.94 -0.13
N ASP A 546 -12.76 6.47 -0.96
CA ASP A 546 -12.81 6.20 -2.39
C ASP A 546 -12.20 4.83 -2.77
N ASN A 547 -12.13 4.56 -4.07
CA ASN A 547 -11.57 3.33 -4.61
C ASN A 547 -10.06 3.20 -4.41
N GLU A 548 -9.35 4.27 -4.06
CA GLU A 548 -7.92 4.23 -3.72
C GLU A 548 -7.72 4.06 -2.20
N GLN A 549 -8.80 3.81 -1.43
CA GLN A 549 -8.74 3.67 0.03
C GLN A 549 -8.29 4.98 0.72
N ARG A 550 -8.56 6.14 0.11
CA ARG A 550 -8.32 7.46 0.72
C ARG A 550 -9.58 7.91 1.44
N LEU A 551 -9.44 8.48 2.64
CA LEU A 551 -10.58 9.01 3.39
C LEU A 551 -11.10 10.27 2.71
N ILE A 552 -12.28 10.22 2.13
CA ILE A 552 -12.89 11.35 1.42
C ILE A 552 -13.88 12.13 2.30
N MET A 553 -14.47 11.48 3.31
CA MET A 553 -15.42 12.15 4.20
C MET A 553 -15.47 11.52 5.59
N LYS A 554 -15.51 12.38 6.62
CA LYS A 554 -15.88 12.04 8.00
C LYS A 554 -17.23 12.68 8.30
N LEU A 555 -18.27 11.87 8.49
CA LEU A 555 -19.65 12.29 8.68
C LEU A 555 -20.10 12.05 10.12
N TYR A 556 -20.77 13.02 10.73
CA TYR A 556 -21.38 12.92 12.06
C TYR A 556 -22.89 12.80 11.88
N PRO A 557 -23.46 11.58 11.79
CA PRO A 557 -24.85 11.41 11.36
C PRO A 557 -25.84 12.05 12.34
N ILE A 558 -25.49 12.23 13.60
CA ILE A 558 -26.38 12.82 14.63
C ILE A 558 -26.47 14.35 14.53
N THR A 559 -25.44 15.03 14.04
CA THR A 559 -25.48 16.50 13.84
C THR A 559 -25.68 16.90 12.38
N GLY A 560 -25.36 16.01 11.44
CA GLY A 560 -25.31 16.31 10.00
C GLY A 560 -24.01 17.01 9.58
N TYR A 561 -23.05 17.21 10.50
CA TYR A 561 -21.76 17.81 10.18
C TYR A 561 -20.87 16.84 9.44
N TYR A 562 -20.00 17.37 8.58
CA TYR A 562 -19.01 16.56 7.88
C TYR A 562 -17.72 17.34 7.62
N LEU A 563 -16.62 16.59 7.56
CA LEU A 563 -15.35 17.02 6.99
C LEU A 563 -15.19 16.37 5.62
N ARG A 564 -14.96 17.17 4.59
CA ARG A 564 -14.65 16.70 3.22
C ARG A 564 -13.16 16.88 2.96
N PHE A 565 -12.51 15.82 2.49
CA PHE A 565 -11.09 15.81 2.12
C PHE A 565 -10.96 15.73 0.59
N ILE A 566 -10.11 16.57 0.00
CA ILE A 566 -9.98 16.70 -1.47
C ILE A 566 -8.54 16.46 -1.91
N TYR A 567 -8.37 15.59 -2.89
CA TYR A 567 -7.10 15.14 -3.44
C TYR A 567 -6.90 15.66 -4.87
N GLY A 568 -6.48 16.92 -5.01
CA GLY A 568 -6.36 17.57 -6.31
C GLY A 568 -5.07 17.28 -7.07
N ASN A 569 -3.94 17.02 -6.38
CA ASN A 569 -2.63 16.86 -7.03
C ASN A 569 -2.55 15.54 -7.82
N GLN A 570 -2.33 15.62 -9.15
CA GLN A 570 -2.26 14.44 -10.02
C GLN A 570 -0.99 13.61 -9.83
N GLN A 571 0.12 14.24 -9.44
CA GLN A 571 1.40 13.59 -9.19
C GLN A 571 1.46 12.95 -7.80
N GLN A 572 0.78 13.57 -6.82
CA GLN A 572 0.75 13.12 -5.43
C GLN A 572 -0.69 12.82 -4.99
N ARG A 573 -1.24 11.73 -5.53
CA ARG A 573 -2.68 11.43 -5.44
C ARG A 573 -3.19 11.17 -4.02
N ARG A 574 -2.31 10.85 -3.07
CA ARG A 574 -2.71 10.56 -1.68
C ARG A 574 -2.58 11.77 -0.74
N MET A 575 -2.12 12.92 -1.24
CA MET A 575 -1.96 14.14 -0.46
C MET A 575 -3.24 14.97 -0.44
N ILE A 576 -3.69 15.34 0.76
CA ILE A 576 -4.88 16.17 0.93
C ILE A 576 -4.53 17.60 0.55
N THR A 577 -5.14 18.11 -0.50
CA THR A 577 -4.92 19.49 -0.96
C THR A 577 -5.89 20.48 -0.31
N HIS A 578 -7.12 20.04 -0.03
CA HIS A 578 -8.13 20.88 0.60
C HIS A 578 -8.94 20.10 1.64
N ILE A 579 -9.37 20.82 2.68
CA ILE A 579 -10.33 20.33 3.68
C ILE A 579 -11.47 21.32 3.79
N TYR A 580 -12.70 20.84 3.65
CA TYR A 580 -13.90 21.63 3.92
C TYR A 580 -14.59 21.14 5.19
N ASN A 581 -14.70 22.02 6.18
CA ASN A 581 -15.42 21.79 7.43
C ASN A 581 -16.81 22.42 7.34
N SER A 582 -17.84 21.59 7.27
CA SER A 582 -19.22 22.06 7.07
C SER A 582 -19.79 22.82 8.28
N GLN A 583 -19.36 22.46 9.49
CA GLN A 583 -19.79 23.09 10.73
C GLN A 583 -19.25 24.53 10.84
N LEU A 584 -17.98 24.72 10.50
CA LEU A 584 -17.32 26.04 10.53
C LEU A 584 -17.49 26.83 9.24
N LYS A 585 -18.06 26.22 8.19
CA LYS A 585 -18.07 26.73 6.80
C LYS A 585 -16.66 27.17 6.35
N LEU A 586 -15.66 26.40 6.77
CA LEU A 586 -14.24 26.75 6.65
C LEU A 586 -13.59 25.88 5.57
N LEU A 587 -13.02 26.52 4.55
CA LEU A 587 -12.14 25.86 3.59
C LEU A 587 -10.68 26.09 3.98
N THR A 588 -9.91 25.01 4.00
CA THR A 588 -8.47 25.01 4.20
C THR A 588 -7.77 24.54 2.93
N ILE A 589 -6.78 25.29 2.45
CA ILE A 589 -5.88 24.90 1.35
C ILE A 589 -4.52 24.55 1.95
N ILE A 590 -3.95 23.41 1.60
CA ILE A 590 -2.75 22.87 2.25
C ILE A 590 -1.59 22.80 1.26
N TYR A 591 -0.41 23.19 1.71
CA TYR A 591 0.79 23.28 0.88
C TYR A 591 1.92 22.40 1.42
N TYR A 592 2.67 21.80 0.49
CA TYR A 592 3.76 20.87 0.74
C TYR A 592 5.03 21.29 -0.02
N ASP A 593 6.19 20.81 0.43
CA ASP A 593 7.46 20.91 -0.29
C ASP A 593 7.78 19.65 -1.13
N ASN A 594 8.97 19.58 -1.72
CA ASN A 594 9.41 18.42 -2.53
C ASN A 594 9.60 17.13 -1.74
N GLN A 595 9.72 17.23 -0.41
CA GLN A 595 9.82 16.07 0.49
C GLN A 595 8.44 15.64 1.02
N ASN A 596 7.36 16.26 0.53
CA ASN A 596 5.98 16.08 1.00
C ASN A 596 5.75 16.53 2.45
N ASN A 597 6.64 17.37 2.98
CA ASN A 597 6.50 17.96 4.30
C ASN A 597 5.57 19.17 4.22
N LEU A 598 4.73 19.35 5.25
CA LEU A 598 3.81 20.47 5.38
C LEU A 598 4.59 21.79 5.55
N ILE A 599 4.33 22.78 4.68
CA ILE A 599 4.98 24.11 4.80
C ILE A 599 4.02 25.21 5.25
N GLY A 600 2.71 24.98 5.11
CA GLY A 600 1.69 25.93 5.53
C GLY A 600 0.33 25.64 4.93
N PHE A 601 -0.64 26.47 5.31
CA PHE A 601 -2.00 26.39 4.82
C PHE A 601 -2.68 27.77 4.81
N GLU A 602 -3.77 27.86 4.05
CA GLU A 602 -4.62 29.04 3.95
C GLU A 602 -6.04 28.74 4.44
N GLN A 603 -6.57 29.63 5.29
CA GLN A 603 -7.92 29.56 5.83
C GLN A 603 -8.56 30.94 5.85
N ASN A 604 -9.69 31.12 5.14
CA ASN A 604 -10.36 32.42 5.01
C ASN A 604 -9.38 33.55 4.68
N GLU A 605 -8.54 33.34 3.66
CA GLU A 605 -7.47 34.25 3.20
C GLU A 605 -6.34 34.54 4.21
N LYS A 606 -6.37 33.92 5.39
CA LYS A 606 -5.27 33.98 6.36
C LYS A 606 -4.27 32.87 6.09
N LYS A 607 -2.99 33.25 6.11
CA LYS A 607 -1.84 32.36 5.90
C LYS A 607 -1.28 31.89 7.23
N TYR A 608 -1.01 30.59 7.32
CA TYR A 608 -0.35 29.97 8.46
C TYR A 608 0.86 29.17 7.97
N PHE A 609 2.00 29.41 8.60
CA PHE A 609 3.29 28.82 8.24
C PHE A 609 3.66 27.74 9.25
N LEU A 610 4.11 26.59 8.74
CA LEU A 610 4.44 25.43 9.54
C LEU A 610 5.94 25.16 9.50
N LEU A 611 6.52 24.87 10.66
CA LEU A 611 7.87 24.34 10.78
C LEU A 611 7.80 22.87 11.15
N THR A 612 8.33 22.00 10.31
CA THR A 612 8.29 20.56 10.48
C THR A 612 9.65 19.97 10.81
N ASP A 613 9.67 18.86 11.57
CA ASP A 613 10.87 18.04 11.76
C ASP A 613 11.27 17.26 10.49
N ASP A 614 12.32 16.43 10.59
CA ASP A 614 12.84 15.57 9.51
C ASP A 614 11.80 14.62 8.90
N VAL A 615 10.79 14.23 9.67
CA VAL A 615 9.75 13.27 9.27
C VAL A 615 8.44 13.94 8.87
N GLY A 616 8.41 15.28 8.86
CA GLY A 616 7.28 16.09 8.42
C GLY A 616 6.26 16.41 9.51
N SER A 617 6.56 16.16 10.79
CA SER A 617 5.67 16.51 11.91
C SER A 617 5.68 18.01 12.16
N PRO A 618 4.54 18.72 12.13
CA PRO A 618 4.48 20.15 12.44
C PRO A 618 4.80 20.39 13.93
N LEU A 619 5.89 21.12 14.19
CA LEU A 619 6.35 21.49 15.52
C LEU A 619 5.84 22.87 15.96
N PHE A 620 5.89 23.85 15.06
CA PHE A 620 5.46 25.22 15.32
C PHE A 620 4.56 25.73 14.19
N MET A 621 3.55 26.51 14.57
CA MET A 621 2.64 27.18 13.64
C MET A 621 2.63 28.69 13.91
N TYR A 622 2.86 29.49 12.87
CA TYR A 622 2.83 30.95 12.93
C TYR A 622 1.79 31.51 11.96
N ASP A 623 1.16 32.64 12.32
CA ASP A 623 0.33 33.39 11.38
C ASP A 623 1.16 34.30 10.46
N ASN A 624 0.50 34.96 9.51
CA ASN A 624 1.13 35.89 8.57
C ASN A 624 1.75 37.15 9.24
N ASN A 625 1.42 37.42 10.50
CA ASN A 625 1.97 38.54 11.27
C ASN A 625 3.14 38.11 12.17
N GLY A 626 3.60 36.86 12.06
CA GLY A 626 4.67 36.31 12.89
C GLY A 626 4.26 36.02 14.32
N LEU A 627 2.96 35.89 14.59
CA LEU A 627 2.43 35.46 15.90
C LEU A 627 2.42 33.94 15.99
N LEU A 628 2.88 33.42 17.11
CA LEU A 628 2.87 31.99 17.41
C LEU A 628 1.45 31.54 17.73
N ILE A 629 0.97 30.51 17.02
CA ILE A 629 -0.38 29.95 17.15
C ILE A 629 -0.35 28.65 17.94
N GLN A 630 0.65 27.80 17.70
CA GLN A 630 0.75 26.48 18.34
C GLN A 630 2.20 25.99 18.41
N GLU A 631 2.53 25.31 19.52
CA GLU A 631 3.73 24.49 19.71
C GLU A 631 3.31 23.05 19.99
N LYS A 632 3.89 22.09 19.28
CA LYS A 632 3.65 20.65 19.47
C LYS A 632 4.95 19.88 19.42
N PHE A 633 5.15 18.98 20.39
CA PHE A 633 6.21 17.98 20.37
C PHE A 633 5.63 16.59 20.53
N TYR A 634 6.27 15.65 19.84
CA TYR A 634 5.80 14.29 19.70
C TYR A 634 6.76 13.32 20.42
N GLY A 635 6.19 12.27 20.99
CA GLY A 635 6.92 11.12 21.52
C GLY A 635 7.31 10.15 20.41
N LEU A 636 7.74 8.95 20.81
CA LEU A 636 8.28 7.93 19.91
C LEU A 636 7.40 7.62 18.70
N TYR A 637 6.09 7.46 18.91
CA TYR A 637 5.16 7.05 17.86
C TYR A 637 4.14 8.15 17.54
N GLY A 638 4.46 9.40 17.89
CA GLY A 638 3.60 10.53 17.57
C GLY A 638 2.59 10.91 18.62
N GLN A 639 2.60 10.29 19.79
CA GLN A 639 1.81 10.81 20.91
C GLN A 639 2.26 12.24 21.24
N ILE A 640 1.30 13.11 21.49
CA ILE A 640 1.59 14.50 21.83
C ILE A 640 2.10 14.53 23.28
N VAL A 641 3.38 14.83 23.46
CA VAL A 641 4.02 14.91 24.79
C VAL A 641 3.98 16.33 25.34
N ILE A 642 3.93 17.32 24.45
CA ILE A 642 3.87 18.74 24.78
C ILE A 642 2.98 19.42 23.75
N GLU A 643 2.00 20.17 24.24
CA GLU A 643 1.14 21.01 23.41
C GLU A 643 0.92 22.36 24.10
N LYS A 644 1.14 23.44 23.37
CA LYS A 644 0.72 24.78 23.76
C LYS A 644 -0.07 25.40 22.63
N ASN A 645 -1.34 25.68 22.89
CA ASN A 645 -2.24 26.33 21.94
C ASN A 645 -2.43 27.78 22.37
N TYR A 646 -2.02 28.71 21.51
CA TYR A 646 -2.16 30.15 21.74
C TYR A 646 -3.42 30.71 21.07
N ASN A 647 -4.01 29.97 20.13
CA ASN A 647 -5.28 30.33 19.49
C ASN A 647 -6.06 29.09 19.02
N ASP A 648 -7.04 28.68 19.83
CA ASP A 648 -7.87 27.48 19.59
C ASP A 648 -8.88 27.62 18.44
N LYS A 649 -8.96 28.80 17.79
CA LYS A 649 -9.87 29.02 16.65
C LYS A 649 -9.31 28.49 15.33
N VAL A 650 -8.04 28.11 15.29
CA VAL A 650 -7.38 27.60 14.09
C VAL A 650 -7.53 26.08 14.06
N PHE A 651 -8.33 25.58 13.13
CA PHE A 651 -8.56 24.14 12.96
C PHE A 651 -7.56 23.55 11.96
N PHE A 652 -6.63 22.72 12.38
CA PHE A 652 -5.67 22.08 11.48
C PHE A 652 -5.40 20.62 11.89
N PRO A 653 -6.08 19.64 11.26
CA PRO A 653 -6.08 18.25 11.73
C PRO A 653 -4.89 17.44 11.20
N PHE A 654 -3.68 18.00 11.19
CA PHE A 654 -2.46 17.26 10.87
C PHE A 654 -1.50 17.28 12.05
N GLY A 655 -0.85 16.14 12.30
CA GLY A 655 0.07 15.98 13.41
C GLY A 655 1.32 15.23 12.99
N PHE A 656 1.67 14.20 13.77
CA PHE A 656 2.85 13.38 13.58
C PHE A 656 3.07 12.95 12.12
N THR A 657 4.28 13.20 11.60
CA THR A 657 4.71 12.95 10.21
C THR A 657 3.84 13.60 9.11
N GLY A 658 3.07 14.62 9.47
CA GLY A 658 2.12 15.28 8.58
C GLY A 658 0.96 14.38 8.17
N LEU A 659 0.59 13.40 9.01
CA LEU A 659 -0.59 12.57 8.81
C LEU A 659 -1.86 13.26 9.32
N LEU A 660 -2.99 12.89 8.70
CA LEU A 660 -4.32 13.34 9.12
C LEU A 660 -4.66 12.71 10.48
N LEU A 661 -4.81 13.55 11.50
CA LEU A 661 -5.19 13.19 12.86
C LEU A 661 -6.71 13.19 13.01
N ASP A 662 -7.25 12.07 13.48
CA ASP A 662 -8.60 12.01 14.02
C ASP A 662 -8.56 12.25 15.54
N GLU A 663 -8.88 13.47 15.94
CA GLU A 663 -8.89 13.90 17.35
C GLU A 663 -9.89 13.11 18.22
N ASP A 664 -10.99 12.60 17.65
CA ASP A 664 -11.99 11.81 18.42
C ASP A 664 -11.47 10.42 18.78
N LEU A 665 -10.52 9.91 17.99
CA LEU A 665 -9.90 8.59 18.15
C LEU A 665 -8.50 8.67 18.77
N ASN A 666 -7.86 9.84 18.69
CA ASN A 666 -6.43 10.03 18.86
C ASN A 666 -5.60 9.06 17.99
N CYS A 667 -6.05 8.88 16.75
CA CYS A 667 -5.43 8.01 15.76
C CYS A 667 -5.14 8.80 14.49
N VAL A 668 -4.16 8.37 13.71
CA VAL A 668 -3.87 8.94 12.40
C VAL A 668 -4.17 7.95 11.29
N PHE A 669 -4.50 8.46 10.12
CA PHE A 669 -4.70 7.64 8.92
C PHE A 669 -3.36 7.42 8.22
N ASP A 670 -2.98 6.16 8.02
CA ASP A 670 -1.80 5.78 7.26
C ASP A 670 -1.87 6.32 5.83
N LYS A 671 -0.77 6.95 5.39
CA LYS A 671 -0.62 7.50 4.05
C LYS A 671 -0.80 6.43 2.98
N ILE A 672 -0.43 5.17 3.22
CA ILE A 672 -0.40 4.14 2.16
C ILE A 672 -1.75 3.42 2.03
N HIS A 673 -2.32 2.93 3.13
CA HIS A 673 -3.51 2.08 3.11
C HIS A 673 -4.76 2.74 3.70
N GLY A 674 -4.66 3.94 4.29
CA GLY A 674 -5.78 4.56 5.00
C GLY A 674 -6.19 3.82 6.29
N LYS A 675 -5.39 2.84 6.73
CA LYS A 675 -5.57 2.12 8.00
C LYS A 675 -5.31 3.06 9.16
N LEU A 676 -6.01 2.85 10.28
CA LEU A 676 -5.81 3.64 11.47
C LEU A 676 -4.64 3.15 12.32
N PHE A 677 -3.88 4.13 12.79
CA PHE A 677 -2.73 3.98 13.64
C PHE A 677 -2.96 4.75 14.96
N ASP A 678 -2.83 4.06 16.11
CA ASP A 678 -2.96 4.65 17.45
C ASP A 678 -1.64 5.29 17.92
N LEU A 679 -1.61 6.62 17.98
CA LEU A 679 -0.43 7.42 18.32
C LEU A 679 0.14 7.11 19.71
N ASN A 680 -0.70 6.74 20.69
CA ASN A 680 -0.23 6.50 22.04
C ASN A 680 0.43 5.13 22.21
N LEU A 681 0.12 4.18 21.32
CA LEU A 681 0.51 2.78 21.46
C LEU A 681 1.46 2.30 20.36
N GLY A 682 1.69 3.11 19.32
CA GLY A 682 2.65 2.76 18.27
C GLY A 682 2.23 1.56 17.42
N ARG A 683 0.93 1.39 17.16
CA ARG A 683 0.37 0.21 16.49
C ARG A 683 -0.91 0.46 15.69
N TYR A 684 -1.09 -0.33 14.64
CA TYR A 684 -2.33 -0.41 13.88
C TYR A 684 -3.46 -1.02 14.71
N LEU A 685 -4.69 -0.62 14.40
CA LEU A 685 -5.90 -1.20 15.00
C LEU A 685 -6.33 -2.53 14.35
N VAL A 686 -5.67 -2.91 13.25
CA VAL A 686 -5.93 -4.09 12.43
C VAL A 686 -4.58 -4.70 11.98
N PRO A 687 -4.48 -6.00 11.67
CA PRO A 687 -3.26 -6.58 11.15
C PRO A 687 -2.86 -5.96 9.81
N ASN A 688 -1.57 -5.70 9.64
CA ASN A 688 -0.97 -5.14 8.45
C ASN A 688 0.02 -6.12 7.84
N PHE A 689 -0.49 -6.97 6.95
CA PHE A 689 0.32 -7.93 6.22
C PHE A 689 1.31 -7.25 5.25
N PRO A 690 2.49 -7.85 5.00
CA PRO A 690 3.46 -7.31 4.07
C PRO A 690 2.86 -7.07 2.68
N LEU A 691 3.11 -5.89 2.13
CA LEU A 691 2.60 -5.47 0.81
C LEU A 691 3.01 -6.41 -0.33
N THR A 692 4.21 -6.98 -0.22
CA THR A 692 4.79 -7.93 -1.17
C THR A 692 3.91 -9.17 -1.36
N TRP A 693 3.05 -9.48 -0.41
CA TRP A 693 2.14 -10.62 -0.50
C TRP A 693 0.94 -10.36 -1.40
N THR A 694 0.69 -9.11 -1.74
CA THR A 694 -0.42 -8.63 -2.59
C THR A 694 0.06 -7.94 -3.87
N ASN A 695 1.38 -7.81 -4.07
CA ASN A 695 1.95 -7.10 -5.19
C ASN A 695 1.99 -7.99 -6.46
N LYS A 696 1.36 -7.50 -7.54
CA LYS A 696 1.34 -8.18 -8.85
C LYS A 696 2.73 -8.34 -9.49
N GLN A 697 3.69 -7.50 -9.13
CA GLN A 697 5.03 -7.50 -9.74
C GLN A 697 5.96 -8.57 -9.15
N THR A 698 5.69 -9.01 -7.93
CA THR A 698 6.47 -10.07 -7.26
C THR A 698 5.73 -11.39 -7.46
N TYR A 699 6.17 -12.20 -8.42
CA TYR A 699 5.59 -13.52 -8.72
C TYR A 699 5.48 -14.44 -7.49
N LEU A 700 6.29 -14.19 -6.46
CA LEU A 700 6.24 -14.87 -5.16
C LEU A 700 6.31 -13.85 -4.02
N PRO A 701 5.51 -14.03 -2.95
CA PRO A 701 5.65 -13.23 -1.74
C PRO A 701 7.03 -13.43 -1.11
N ASN A 702 7.61 -12.36 -0.60
CA ASN A 702 8.89 -12.39 0.07
C ASN A 702 8.87 -11.60 1.39
N MET A 703 9.82 -11.92 2.25
CA MET A 703 10.06 -11.21 3.51
C MET A 703 11.53 -10.80 3.61
N ASN A 704 11.77 -9.63 4.19
CA ASN A 704 13.11 -9.07 4.36
C ASN A 704 13.52 -8.98 5.82
N ASN A 705 12.55 -8.83 6.73
CA ASN A 705 12.80 -8.77 8.17
C ASN A 705 11.72 -9.56 8.93
N PRO A 706 11.88 -10.90 9.09
CA PRO A 706 10.86 -11.75 9.70
C PRO A 706 10.34 -11.29 11.08
N LEU A 707 11.19 -10.68 11.93
CA LEU A 707 10.75 -10.15 13.23
C LEU A 707 9.76 -8.99 13.08
N HIS A 708 10.01 -8.12 12.12
CA HIS A 708 9.18 -6.96 11.83
C HIS A 708 7.96 -7.34 11.01
N ASP A 709 8.16 -8.07 9.91
CA ASP A 709 7.14 -8.42 8.91
C ASP A 709 6.01 -9.29 9.52
N MET A 710 6.31 -10.05 10.57
CA MET A 710 5.33 -10.88 11.28
C MET A 710 4.77 -10.24 12.55
N ASN A 711 5.26 -9.07 12.96
CA ASN A 711 4.59 -8.27 13.99
C ASN A 711 3.50 -7.39 13.36
N LEU A 712 2.40 -8.02 12.94
CA LEU A 712 1.37 -7.44 12.08
C LEU A 712 0.70 -6.16 12.61
N TYR A 713 0.73 -5.91 13.92
CA TYR A 713 0.13 -4.72 14.51
C TYR A 713 1.14 -3.59 14.71
N LYS A 714 2.43 -3.90 14.77
CA LYS A 714 3.45 -2.89 15.02
C LYS A 714 3.63 -2.03 13.77
N ILE A 715 3.86 -0.75 13.98
CA ILE A 715 4.31 0.10 12.89
C ILE A 715 5.77 -0.18 12.60
N SER A 716 6.16 0.03 11.36
CA SER A 716 7.56 0.15 11.04
C SER A 716 8.22 1.34 11.73
N ASP A 717 9.13 1.03 12.64
CA ASP A 717 10.07 2.00 13.20
C ASP A 717 10.80 2.73 12.03
N GLU A 718 11.03 2.05 10.90
CA GLU A 718 11.66 2.60 9.69
C GLU A 718 10.88 3.73 9.00
N ILE A 719 9.58 3.90 9.28
CA ILE A 719 8.75 4.94 8.64
C ILE A 719 8.53 6.16 9.55
N TYR A 720 8.58 5.96 10.87
CA TYR A 720 8.13 6.97 11.84
C TYR A 720 9.18 7.31 12.92
N ASN A 721 10.30 6.59 12.98
CA ASN A 721 11.42 6.90 13.87
C ASN A 721 12.55 7.57 13.06
N VAL A 722 12.86 8.82 13.40
CA VAL A 722 13.90 9.64 12.76
C VAL A 722 15.24 8.88 12.61
N ASN A 723 15.63 8.10 13.62
CA ASN A 723 16.90 7.39 13.60
C ASN A 723 16.88 6.19 12.63
N GLU A 724 15.78 5.46 12.54
CA GLU A 724 15.68 4.29 11.65
C GLU A 724 15.54 4.71 10.18
N ILE A 725 14.80 5.79 9.90
CA ILE A 725 14.72 6.39 8.56
C ILE A 725 16.12 6.79 8.09
N PHE A 726 16.88 7.46 8.96
CA PHE A 726 18.26 7.83 8.66
C PHE A 726 19.08 6.59 8.25
N PHE A 727 19.04 5.50 9.02
CA PHE A 727 19.77 4.29 8.66
C PHE A 727 19.26 3.63 7.37
N GLN A 728 17.95 3.64 7.10
CA GLN A 728 17.38 3.11 5.87
C GLN A 728 17.81 3.94 4.64
N GLN A 729 17.80 5.27 4.73
CA GLN A 729 18.29 6.16 3.68
C GLN A 729 19.77 5.91 3.38
N LEU A 730 20.58 5.56 4.39
CA LEU A 730 21.97 5.16 4.16
C LEU A 730 22.10 3.81 3.42
N HIS A 731 21.09 2.94 3.44
CA HIS A 731 21.10 1.69 2.67
C HIS A 731 20.55 1.89 1.25
N ASN A 732 19.62 2.83 1.07
CA ASN A 732 19.03 3.19 -0.22
C ASN A 732 19.90 4.23 -0.95
N ASN A 733 21.11 3.83 -1.34
CA ASN A 733 22.02 4.70 -2.11
C ASN A 733 21.99 4.32 -3.58
N ASP A 734 20.93 4.57 -4.33
CA ASP A 734 21.00 4.52 -5.80
C ASP A 734 21.36 5.89 -6.40
N ILE A 735 21.63 5.96 -7.71
CA ILE A 735 22.02 7.24 -8.34
C ILE A 735 20.89 8.28 -8.21
N LEU A 736 19.63 7.86 -8.32
CA LEU A 736 18.46 8.73 -8.22
C LEU A 736 18.33 9.35 -6.84
N SER A 737 18.46 8.57 -5.78
CA SER A 737 18.48 9.09 -4.40
C SER A 737 19.65 10.05 -4.19
N GLN A 738 20.86 9.75 -4.70
CA GLN A 738 21.99 10.70 -4.60
C GLN A 738 21.71 12.02 -5.33
N LEU A 739 21.07 11.99 -6.50
CA LEU A 739 20.68 13.19 -7.24
C LEU A 739 19.59 13.99 -6.50
N ARG A 740 18.58 13.32 -5.94
CA ARG A 740 17.57 13.97 -5.09
C ARG A 740 18.22 14.67 -3.91
N ASN A 741 19.23 14.06 -3.29
CA ASN A 741 19.97 14.69 -2.19
C ASN A 741 20.72 15.98 -2.59
N LEU A 742 21.02 16.16 -3.87
CA LEU A 742 21.67 17.34 -4.44
C LEU A 742 20.68 18.39 -4.97
N ASN A 743 19.41 18.27 -4.59
CA ASN A 743 18.30 19.08 -5.09
C ASN A 743 17.98 18.88 -6.58
N TYR A 744 18.16 17.66 -7.09
CA TYR A 744 17.74 17.25 -8.44
C TYR A 744 16.67 16.15 -8.38
N ASP A 745 15.44 16.45 -8.80
CA ASP A 745 14.35 15.48 -8.91
C ASP A 745 13.88 15.37 -10.37
N PHE A 746 14.34 14.31 -11.04
CA PHE A 746 13.94 13.98 -12.41
C PHE A 746 12.74 13.01 -12.44
N THR A 747 12.15 12.74 -11.28
CA THR A 747 11.28 11.59 -11.03
C THR A 747 10.03 11.96 -10.26
N SER A 748 9.56 13.21 -10.34
CA SER A 748 8.38 13.72 -9.60
C SER A 748 7.05 12.97 -9.87
N THR A 749 7.12 11.78 -10.48
CA THR A 749 6.06 10.80 -10.65
C THR A 749 6.13 9.58 -9.72
N HIS A 750 7.23 9.25 -9.04
CA HIS A 750 7.47 7.82 -8.71
C HIS A 750 7.59 7.33 -7.27
N ASP A 751 7.64 8.20 -6.25
CA ASP A 751 7.59 7.68 -4.86
C ASP A 751 6.17 7.40 -4.35
N SER A 752 5.15 7.71 -5.15
CA SER A 752 3.75 7.39 -4.82
C SER A 752 3.19 6.19 -5.58
N VAL A 753 3.93 5.58 -6.51
CA VAL A 753 3.45 4.45 -7.35
C VAL A 753 3.56 3.08 -6.64
N LEU A 754 3.87 3.04 -5.34
CA LEU A 754 3.43 1.93 -4.49
C LEU A 754 2.01 2.19 -3.93
N SER A 755 1.20 2.97 -4.67
CA SER A 755 -0.17 3.36 -4.32
C SER A 755 -1.14 2.20 -4.42
N SER A 756 -1.33 1.50 -3.30
CA SER A 756 -2.25 0.39 -3.13
C SER A 756 -1.94 -0.81 -4.04
N PRO A 757 -1.64 -2.00 -3.47
CA PRO A 757 -1.32 -3.20 -4.25
C PRO A 757 -2.44 -3.64 -5.21
N TYR A 758 -3.65 -3.07 -5.07
CA TYR A 758 -4.84 -3.44 -5.80
C TYR A 758 -5.14 -2.58 -7.06
N PHE A 759 -4.64 -1.34 -7.17
CA PHE A 759 -5.18 -0.35 -8.12
C PHE A 759 -4.16 0.27 -9.11
N ASN A 760 -2.99 -0.35 -9.25
CA ASN A 760 -1.79 0.26 -9.81
C ASN A 760 -1.62 0.20 -11.36
N ASN A 761 -2.68 0.38 -12.17
CA ASN A 761 -2.60 0.02 -13.60
C ASN A 761 -3.01 1.08 -14.65
N GLN A 762 -3.12 2.38 -14.36
CA GLN A 762 -3.88 3.26 -15.28
C GLN A 762 -3.40 4.70 -15.50
N ASN A 763 -2.11 4.96 -15.68
CA ASN A 763 -1.75 6.13 -16.48
C ASN A 763 -0.66 5.79 -17.50
N ILE A 764 -1.11 5.31 -18.66
CA ILE A 764 -0.27 4.93 -19.80
C ILE A 764 0.72 6.06 -20.21
N ILE A 765 0.36 7.34 -20.02
CA ILE A 765 1.21 8.49 -20.38
C ILE A 765 2.29 8.80 -19.33
N LEU A 766 1.99 8.60 -18.05
CA LEU A 766 3.00 8.66 -17.00
C LEU A 766 3.91 7.42 -17.08
N GLU A 767 3.34 6.27 -17.41
CA GLU A 767 4.06 5.02 -17.65
C GLU A 767 5.06 5.16 -18.79
N GLU A 768 4.71 5.67 -19.98
CA GLU A 768 5.65 5.80 -21.12
C GLU A 768 6.85 6.72 -20.83
N ASN A 769 6.63 7.92 -20.29
CA ASN A 769 7.74 8.82 -19.92
C ASN A 769 8.56 8.23 -18.77
N SER A 770 7.89 7.59 -17.81
CA SER A 770 8.58 6.97 -16.68
C SER A 770 9.34 5.70 -17.04
N LEU A 771 8.90 4.95 -18.06
CA LEU A 771 9.59 3.78 -18.61
C LEU A 771 10.91 4.21 -19.26
N ILE A 772 10.95 5.39 -19.89
CA ILE A 772 12.17 5.96 -20.47
C ILE A 772 13.14 6.38 -19.37
N TYR A 773 12.69 7.18 -18.39
CA TYR A 773 13.52 7.56 -17.25
C TYR A 773 13.97 6.34 -16.45
N SER A 774 13.07 5.39 -16.18
CA SER A 774 13.38 4.16 -15.46
C SER A 774 14.32 3.27 -16.25
N SER A 775 14.20 3.18 -17.57
CA SER A 775 15.13 2.38 -18.40
C SER A 775 16.53 3.00 -18.45
N PHE A 776 16.62 4.34 -18.52
CA PHE A 776 17.88 5.05 -18.42
C PHE A 776 18.53 4.79 -17.06
N PHE A 777 17.84 5.10 -15.97
CA PHE A 777 18.38 4.90 -14.62
C PHE A 777 18.53 3.42 -14.24
N SER A 778 17.74 2.49 -14.78
CA SER A 778 17.92 1.05 -14.54
C SER A 778 19.19 0.54 -15.20
N TYR A 779 19.45 0.94 -16.45
CA TYR A 779 20.70 0.62 -17.14
C TYR A 779 21.92 1.13 -16.34
N PHE A 780 21.84 2.31 -15.73
CA PHE A 780 22.91 2.81 -14.88
C PHE A 780 22.97 2.12 -13.51
N ASN A 781 21.83 1.80 -12.91
CA ASN A 781 21.77 1.09 -11.64
C ASN A 781 22.36 -0.33 -11.74
N GLU A 782 22.32 -0.97 -12.91
CA GLU A 782 23.06 -2.24 -13.15
C GLU A 782 24.57 -2.07 -12.92
N HIS A 783 25.14 -0.96 -13.37
CA HIS A 783 26.56 -0.60 -13.18
C HIS A 783 26.87 0.02 -11.80
N TYR A 784 25.84 0.43 -11.06
CA TYR A 784 25.95 0.91 -9.69
C TYR A 784 25.85 -0.25 -8.67
N SER A 785 25.33 -1.42 -9.09
CA SER A 785 24.91 -2.48 -8.19
C SER A 785 26.02 -2.99 -7.26
N ILE A 786 25.98 -2.54 -6.01
CA ILE A 786 26.64 -3.23 -4.91
C ILE A 786 25.75 -4.40 -4.57
N SER A 787 26.26 -5.61 -4.75
CA SER A 787 25.67 -6.79 -4.13
C SER A 787 25.91 -6.68 -2.63
N TYR A 788 25.05 -5.92 -1.94
CA TYR A 788 25.02 -5.86 -0.50
C TYR A 788 24.82 -7.29 0.00
N PRO A 789 25.64 -7.80 0.92
CA PRO A 789 25.51 -9.18 1.36
C PRO A 789 24.13 -9.33 1.97
N ASN A 790 23.37 -10.25 1.38
CA ASN A 790 21.91 -10.25 1.45
C ASN A 790 21.43 -10.06 2.89
N LYS A 791 20.68 -8.98 3.15
CA LYS A 791 19.51 -9.13 4.00
C LYS A 791 18.68 -10.18 3.29
N PHE A 792 18.69 -11.40 3.79
CA PHE A 792 18.08 -12.54 3.11
C PHE A 792 16.64 -12.19 2.75
N THR A 793 16.33 -12.23 1.46
CA THR A 793 14.96 -12.23 1.00
C THR A 793 14.46 -13.65 1.07
N TYR A 794 13.48 -13.90 1.91
CA TYR A 794 12.94 -15.23 2.14
C TYR A 794 11.75 -15.48 1.23
N SER A 795 11.89 -16.40 0.27
CA SER A 795 10.77 -16.90 -0.52
C SER A 795 9.87 -17.77 0.35
N ILE A 796 8.56 -17.59 0.19
CA ILE A 796 7.58 -18.49 0.81
C ILE A 796 7.59 -19.83 0.04
N ALA A 797 7.56 -20.93 0.79
CA ALA A 797 7.57 -22.28 0.26
C ALA A 797 6.36 -22.61 -0.61
N HIS A 798 6.66 -23.12 -1.80
CA HIS A 798 5.73 -23.89 -2.59
C HIS A 798 5.67 -25.30 -1.98
N ILE A 799 4.49 -25.76 -1.60
CA ILE A 799 4.36 -27.20 -1.29
C ILE A 799 4.33 -27.93 -2.62
N GLU A 800 5.51 -28.34 -3.10
CA GLU A 800 5.61 -29.47 -4.01
C GLU A 800 5.18 -30.72 -3.23
N ASN A 801 3.91 -31.10 -3.35
CA ASN A 801 3.61 -32.50 -3.13
C ASN A 801 4.24 -33.24 -4.32
N ASP A 802 5.18 -34.16 -4.07
CA ASP A 802 5.74 -35.05 -5.10
C ASP A 802 4.66 -35.83 -5.89
N ASN A 803 3.40 -35.78 -5.43
CA ASN A 803 2.21 -36.35 -6.05
C ASN A 803 1.13 -35.30 -6.38
N ASP A 804 1.48 -34.02 -6.55
CA ASP A 804 0.52 -33.01 -6.99
C ASP A 804 0.02 -33.37 -8.39
N PHE A 805 -1.30 -33.51 -8.50
CA PHE A 805 -1.97 -33.86 -9.73
C PHE A 805 -1.62 -32.87 -10.85
N TRP A 806 -1.38 -31.60 -10.54
CA TRP A 806 -1.14 -30.56 -11.56
C TRP A 806 0.25 -30.58 -12.20
N ILE A 807 1.20 -31.37 -11.68
CA ILE A 807 2.53 -31.50 -12.30
C ILE A 807 2.36 -32.08 -13.71
N ASN A 808 2.84 -31.33 -14.72
CA ASN A 808 2.73 -31.65 -16.15
C ASN A 808 1.29 -31.74 -16.70
N ARG A 809 0.31 -31.15 -16.00
CA ARG A 809 -1.10 -31.09 -16.42
C ARG A 809 -1.61 -29.66 -16.38
N THR A 810 -2.52 -29.31 -17.28
CA THR A 810 -3.17 -28.00 -17.28
C THR A 810 -4.60 -28.13 -17.77
N LEU A 811 -5.54 -27.48 -17.08
CA LEU A 811 -6.88 -27.24 -17.58
C LEU A 811 -6.95 -25.82 -18.13
N SER A 812 -7.16 -25.68 -19.43
CA SER A 812 -7.45 -24.41 -20.06
C SER A 812 -8.95 -24.27 -20.30
N VAL A 813 -9.49 -23.07 -20.05
CA VAL A 813 -10.88 -22.73 -20.35
C VAL A 813 -10.91 -21.95 -21.65
N LYS A 814 -11.49 -22.53 -22.71
CA LYS A 814 -11.69 -21.86 -23.99
C LYS A 814 -12.81 -20.83 -23.87
N SER A 815 -12.41 -19.55 -23.85
CA SER A 815 -13.33 -18.42 -24.00
C SER A 815 -13.74 -18.27 -25.47
N PRO A 816 -15.02 -17.98 -25.80
CA PRO A 816 -16.12 -17.61 -24.89
C PRO A 816 -16.99 -18.78 -24.40
N ASN A 817 -16.82 -20.00 -24.91
CA ASN A 817 -17.78 -21.11 -24.70
C ASN A 817 -17.64 -21.84 -23.34
N GLN A 818 -16.71 -21.43 -22.48
CA GLN A 818 -16.41 -22.08 -21.19
C GLN A 818 -16.10 -23.57 -21.30
N GLN A 819 -15.68 -24.01 -22.49
CA GLN A 819 -15.29 -25.40 -22.74
C GLN A 819 -13.90 -25.66 -22.21
N ILE A 820 -13.72 -26.84 -21.65
CA ILE A 820 -12.46 -27.23 -21.04
C ILE A 820 -11.62 -28.02 -22.03
N GLU A 821 -10.35 -27.66 -22.08
CA GLU A 821 -9.30 -28.40 -22.74
C GLU A 821 -8.26 -28.81 -21.70
N PHE A 822 -8.10 -30.11 -21.56
CA PHE A 822 -7.12 -30.73 -20.70
C PHE A 822 -5.87 -31.04 -21.52
N ILE A 823 -4.77 -30.42 -21.12
CA ILE A 823 -3.45 -30.57 -21.72
C ILE A 823 -2.60 -31.37 -20.73
N SER A 824 -2.04 -32.47 -21.19
CA SER A 824 -1.08 -33.27 -20.41
C SER A 824 0.19 -33.49 -21.19
N PHE A 825 1.31 -33.44 -20.48
CA PHE A 825 2.63 -33.79 -20.99
C PHE A 825 3.06 -35.20 -20.52
N THR A 826 2.12 -35.99 -19.99
CA THR A 826 2.35 -37.38 -19.57
C THR A 826 1.58 -38.36 -20.45
N SER A 827 2.16 -39.53 -20.72
CA SER A 827 1.60 -40.54 -21.64
C SER A 827 0.46 -41.39 -21.06
N TYR A 828 0.02 -41.14 -19.82
CA TYR A 828 -0.93 -41.99 -19.07
C TYR A 828 -2.24 -41.28 -18.70
N ASP A 829 -2.52 -40.12 -19.31
CA ASP A 829 -3.63 -39.23 -18.91
C ASP A 829 -4.87 -39.27 -19.83
N ASP A 830 -4.99 -40.28 -20.70
CA ASP A 830 -6.15 -40.43 -21.60
C ASP A 830 -7.49 -40.51 -20.87
N LEU A 831 -7.50 -41.01 -19.63
CA LEU A 831 -8.70 -41.02 -18.78
C LEU A 831 -9.09 -39.63 -18.29
N PHE A 832 -8.12 -38.76 -18.00
CA PHE A 832 -8.41 -37.38 -17.62
C PHE A 832 -8.79 -36.53 -18.83
N SER A 833 -8.25 -36.84 -20.01
CA SER A 833 -8.66 -36.19 -21.26
C SER A 833 -10.12 -36.51 -21.59
N THR A 834 -10.56 -37.77 -21.49
CA THR A 834 -11.97 -38.16 -21.70
C THR A 834 -12.92 -37.58 -20.65
N LEU A 835 -12.43 -37.37 -19.43
CA LEU A 835 -13.18 -36.76 -18.35
C LEU A 835 -13.41 -35.25 -18.58
N PHE A 836 -12.34 -34.50 -18.82
CA PHE A 836 -12.36 -33.03 -18.82
C PHE A 836 -12.60 -32.43 -20.21
N ASN A 837 -12.11 -33.04 -21.29
CA ASN A 837 -12.28 -32.44 -22.62
C ASN A 837 -13.76 -32.35 -23.01
N GLN A 838 -14.12 -31.24 -23.65
CA GLN A 838 -15.50 -30.93 -24.07
C GLN A 838 -16.50 -30.78 -22.93
N SER A 839 -16.07 -30.90 -21.67
CA SER A 839 -16.90 -30.50 -20.54
C SER A 839 -17.05 -28.98 -20.50
N PHE A 840 -18.17 -28.52 -19.97
CA PHE A 840 -18.47 -27.10 -19.81
C PHE A 840 -18.28 -26.72 -18.35
N LEU A 841 -17.44 -25.71 -18.09
CA LEU A 841 -17.31 -25.10 -16.78
C LEU A 841 -18.60 -24.38 -16.42
N ILE A 842 -19.18 -24.72 -15.28
CA ILE A 842 -20.20 -23.90 -14.66
C ILE A 842 -19.46 -22.78 -13.90
N PRO A 843 -19.73 -21.50 -14.17
CA PRO A 843 -19.14 -20.38 -13.44
C PRO A 843 -19.83 -20.25 -12.09
N TYR A 844 -19.78 -21.31 -11.28
CA TYR A 844 -20.24 -21.35 -9.90
C TYR A 844 -19.00 -21.55 -9.04
N ARG A 845 -18.66 -20.55 -8.23
CA ARG A 845 -17.44 -20.57 -7.44
C ARG A 845 -17.81 -20.69 -5.96
N LYS A 846 -17.36 -21.77 -5.32
CA LYS A 846 -17.53 -22.02 -3.89
C LYS A 846 -16.23 -22.58 -3.32
N GLN A 847 -15.40 -21.73 -2.72
CA GLN A 847 -14.08 -22.11 -2.17
C GLN A 847 -13.25 -23.02 -3.12
N ASN A 848 -13.12 -24.31 -2.82
CA ASN A 848 -12.31 -25.27 -3.57
C ASN A 848 -13.15 -26.22 -4.44
N HIS A 849 -14.42 -25.89 -4.62
CA HIS A 849 -15.36 -26.67 -5.41
C HIS A 849 -15.49 -26.05 -6.80
N VAL A 850 -15.30 -26.89 -7.81
CA VAL A 850 -15.40 -26.51 -9.21
C VAL A 850 -16.41 -27.44 -9.88
N TYR A 851 -17.30 -26.88 -10.68
CA TYR A 851 -18.48 -27.57 -11.21
C TYR A 851 -18.43 -27.65 -12.73
N PHE A 852 -18.71 -28.83 -13.28
CA PHE A 852 -18.66 -29.12 -14.71
C PHE A 852 -19.92 -29.82 -15.19
N LEU A 853 -20.26 -29.60 -16.45
CA LEU A 853 -21.25 -30.37 -17.19
C LEU A 853 -20.58 -31.22 -18.25
N GLN A 854 -21.02 -32.47 -18.37
CA GLN A 854 -20.47 -33.40 -19.35
C GLN A 854 -21.57 -34.28 -19.97
N ASN A 855 -21.30 -34.80 -21.16
CA ASN A 855 -22.23 -35.69 -21.85
C ASN A 855 -22.31 -37.07 -21.17
N LEU A 856 -23.53 -37.61 -21.03
CA LEU A 856 -23.78 -38.94 -20.48
C LEU A 856 -23.00 -40.05 -21.21
N ASN A 857 -22.74 -39.90 -22.52
CA ASN A 857 -21.94 -40.85 -23.28
C ASN A 857 -20.49 -40.96 -22.76
N SER A 858 -19.90 -39.86 -22.32
CA SER A 858 -18.55 -39.84 -21.73
C SER A 858 -18.51 -40.61 -20.42
N PHE A 859 -19.58 -40.54 -19.60
CA PHE A 859 -19.67 -41.34 -18.37
C PHE A 859 -19.68 -42.85 -18.66
N GLN A 860 -20.39 -43.30 -19.70
CA GLN A 860 -20.42 -44.73 -20.06
C GLN A 860 -19.03 -45.24 -20.47
N GLN A 861 -18.23 -44.41 -21.14
CA GLN A 861 -16.83 -44.72 -21.47
C GLN A 861 -15.95 -44.76 -20.21
N LEU A 862 -16.17 -43.86 -19.25
CA LEU A 862 -15.37 -43.78 -18.01
C LEU A 862 -15.70 -44.88 -17.00
N LYS A 863 -16.95 -45.34 -16.95
CA LYS A 863 -17.46 -46.27 -15.92
C LYS A 863 -16.63 -47.54 -15.78
N SER A 864 -16.08 -48.08 -16.87
CA SER A 864 -15.21 -49.27 -16.87
C SER A 864 -13.82 -49.02 -16.27
N HIS A 865 -13.40 -47.76 -16.11
CA HIS A 865 -12.03 -47.37 -15.74
C HIS A 865 -11.92 -46.68 -14.37
N LEU A 866 -13.04 -46.38 -13.69
CA LEU A 866 -13.03 -45.64 -12.41
C LEU A 866 -12.30 -46.37 -11.25
N ASN A 867 -12.09 -47.68 -11.36
CA ASN A 867 -11.39 -48.49 -10.35
C ASN A 867 -9.88 -48.66 -10.64
N GLN A 868 -9.33 -47.98 -11.64
CA GLN A 868 -7.92 -48.11 -12.01
C GLN A 868 -6.96 -47.58 -10.92
N PRO A 869 -5.75 -48.16 -10.79
CA PRO A 869 -4.75 -47.73 -9.80
C PRO A 869 -4.26 -46.29 -10.01
N LEU A 870 -4.39 -45.73 -11.21
CA LEU A 870 -4.03 -44.35 -11.55
C LEU A 870 -4.67 -43.31 -10.60
N PHE A 871 -5.95 -43.46 -10.28
CA PHE A 871 -6.64 -42.55 -9.35
C PHE A 871 -6.12 -42.66 -7.92
N ARG A 872 -5.71 -43.86 -7.49
CA ARG A 872 -5.11 -44.08 -6.16
C ARG A 872 -3.72 -43.47 -6.05
N GLN A 873 -2.94 -43.51 -7.13
CA GLN A 873 -1.60 -42.90 -7.19
C GLN A 873 -1.65 -41.40 -6.89
N TYR A 874 -2.64 -40.68 -7.45
CA TYR A 874 -2.85 -39.24 -7.22
C TYR A 874 -3.75 -38.91 -6.03
N LYS A 875 -4.05 -39.88 -5.15
CA LYS A 875 -4.96 -39.72 -4.00
C LYS A 875 -6.31 -39.10 -4.39
N ILE A 876 -6.86 -39.51 -5.53
CA ILE A 876 -8.15 -39.04 -6.04
C ILE A 876 -9.24 -39.97 -5.50
N ASN A 877 -10.17 -39.41 -4.73
CA ASN A 877 -11.37 -40.12 -4.30
C ASN A 877 -12.52 -39.81 -5.26
N ILE A 878 -13.12 -40.87 -5.81
CA ILE A 878 -14.26 -40.75 -6.72
C ILE A 878 -15.52 -41.19 -5.98
N ARG A 879 -16.57 -40.38 -6.05
CA ARG A 879 -17.92 -40.75 -5.63
C ARG A 879 -18.84 -40.49 -6.80
N TYR A 880 -19.76 -41.40 -7.09
CA TYR A 880 -20.80 -41.11 -8.06
C TYR A 880 -22.14 -41.71 -7.64
N GLN A 881 -23.21 -41.04 -8.04
CA GLN A 881 -24.57 -41.46 -7.76
C GLN A 881 -25.43 -41.28 -9.01
N THR A 882 -26.27 -42.28 -9.29
CA THR A 882 -27.19 -42.27 -10.43
C THR A 882 -28.60 -42.03 -9.92
N ASN A 883 -29.26 -40.98 -10.43
CA ASN A 883 -30.63 -40.66 -10.04
C ASN A 883 -31.65 -41.38 -10.96
N THR A 884 -32.92 -41.40 -10.56
CA THR A 884 -34.03 -42.05 -11.28
C THR A 884 -34.24 -41.54 -12.72
N ASN A 885 -33.67 -40.38 -13.06
CA ASN A 885 -33.77 -39.73 -14.38
C ASN A 885 -32.52 -39.97 -15.26
N ASN A 886 -31.71 -41.00 -14.99
CA ASN A 886 -30.44 -41.29 -15.69
C ASN A 886 -29.39 -40.16 -15.64
N LEU A 887 -29.53 -39.21 -14.70
CA LEU A 887 -28.50 -38.24 -14.39
C LEU A 887 -27.44 -38.88 -13.50
N VAL A 888 -26.18 -38.53 -13.74
CA VAL A 888 -25.06 -38.99 -12.91
C VAL A 888 -24.35 -37.79 -12.29
N ASP A 889 -24.22 -37.83 -10.98
CA ASP A 889 -23.37 -36.93 -10.20
C ASP A 889 -22.04 -37.63 -9.94
N MET A 890 -20.91 -37.03 -10.28
CA MET A 890 -19.58 -37.54 -9.97
C MET A 890 -18.76 -36.48 -9.25
N ASP A 891 -18.22 -36.83 -8.09
CA ASP A 891 -17.26 -36.02 -7.36
C ASP A 891 -15.86 -36.64 -7.51
N LEU A 892 -14.90 -35.81 -7.92
CA LEU A 892 -13.48 -36.13 -7.92
C LEU A 892 -12.79 -35.24 -6.89
N ILE A 893 -12.37 -35.84 -5.80
CA ILE A 893 -11.69 -35.15 -4.70
C ILE A 893 -10.20 -35.42 -4.84
N ILE A 894 -9.45 -34.41 -5.29
CA ILE A 894 -8.00 -34.51 -5.48
C ILE A 894 -7.30 -34.10 -4.19
N ALA A 895 -6.57 -35.03 -3.57
CA ALA A 895 -5.71 -34.81 -2.40
C ALA A 895 -6.35 -34.02 -1.23
N ASN A 896 -7.68 -34.05 -1.10
CA ASN A 896 -8.48 -33.22 -0.18
C ASN A 896 -8.29 -31.70 -0.34
N THR A 897 -7.76 -31.23 -1.48
CA THR A 897 -7.52 -29.80 -1.74
C THR A 897 -8.53 -29.20 -2.70
N THR A 898 -8.93 -29.91 -3.76
CA THR A 898 -9.91 -29.44 -4.77
C THR A 898 -10.95 -30.53 -5.02
N THR A 899 -12.22 -30.14 -5.10
CA THR A 899 -13.32 -31.05 -5.44
C THR A 899 -13.93 -30.64 -6.77
N PHE A 900 -13.84 -31.53 -7.75
CA PHE A 900 -14.50 -31.37 -9.04
C PHE A 900 -15.83 -32.11 -9.02
N HIS A 901 -16.92 -31.36 -9.14
CA HIS A 901 -18.28 -31.88 -9.28
C HIS A 901 -18.63 -31.93 -10.77
N ILE A 902 -18.84 -33.12 -11.32
CA ILE A 902 -19.15 -33.33 -12.73
C ILE A 902 -20.56 -33.91 -12.82
N LYS A 903 -21.45 -33.13 -13.43
CA LYS A 903 -22.82 -33.52 -13.71
C LYS A 903 -22.95 -34.04 -15.14
N PHE A 904 -23.47 -35.26 -15.30
CA PHE A 904 -23.68 -35.85 -16.61
C PHE A 904 -25.16 -35.82 -17.03
N GLY A 905 -25.42 -35.37 -18.26
CA GLY A 905 -26.76 -35.39 -18.88
C GLY A 905 -27.71 -34.27 -18.47
N SER A 906 -27.23 -33.25 -17.74
CA SER A 906 -28.00 -32.04 -17.37
C SER A 906 -27.75 -30.89 -18.36
N THR A 907 -28.52 -29.82 -18.23
CA THR A 907 -28.31 -28.55 -18.97
C THR A 907 -27.72 -27.48 -18.06
N TYR A 908 -27.06 -26.48 -18.66
CA TYR A 908 -26.47 -25.35 -17.93
C TYR A 908 -27.46 -24.65 -17.02
N ASP A 909 -28.60 -24.22 -17.56
CA ASP A 909 -29.60 -23.43 -16.82
C ASP A 909 -30.19 -24.20 -15.64
N GLN A 910 -30.45 -25.51 -15.82
CA GLN A 910 -31.01 -26.35 -14.77
C GLN A 910 -30.04 -26.56 -13.61
N GLU A 911 -28.78 -26.90 -13.93
CA GLU A 911 -27.78 -27.17 -12.90
C GLU A 911 -27.36 -25.88 -12.18
N TYR A 912 -27.15 -24.79 -12.92
CA TYR A 912 -26.77 -23.52 -12.32
C TYR A 912 -27.86 -22.97 -11.39
N LYS A 913 -29.13 -23.03 -11.81
CA LYS A 913 -30.27 -22.67 -10.96
C LYS A 913 -30.35 -23.54 -9.71
N TYR A 914 -30.18 -24.86 -9.85
CA TYR A 914 -30.16 -25.77 -8.70
C TYR A 914 -29.06 -25.40 -7.69
N LEU A 915 -27.86 -25.06 -8.17
CA LEU A 915 -26.75 -24.64 -7.31
C LEU A 915 -27.06 -23.31 -6.58
N ILE A 916 -27.64 -22.32 -7.28
CA ILE A 916 -28.09 -21.06 -6.67
C ILE A 916 -29.13 -21.31 -5.58
N ASP A 917 -30.20 -22.05 -5.91
CA ASP A 917 -31.32 -22.29 -5.01
C ASP A 917 -30.88 -23.09 -3.76
N ASN A 918 -30.03 -24.10 -3.96
CA ASN A 918 -29.43 -24.86 -2.88
C ASN A 918 -28.56 -23.95 -1.98
N ASN A 919 -27.71 -23.10 -2.56
CA ASN A 919 -26.88 -22.20 -1.79
C ASN A 919 -27.69 -21.15 -1.02
N LEU A 920 -28.72 -20.56 -1.64
CA LEU A 920 -29.65 -19.66 -0.97
C LEU A 920 -30.33 -20.35 0.22
N SER A 921 -30.79 -21.59 0.06
CA SER A 921 -31.42 -22.35 1.14
C SER A 921 -30.48 -22.61 2.33
N GLN A 922 -29.20 -22.84 2.07
CA GLN A 922 -28.16 -22.98 3.09
C GLN A 922 -27.86 -21.64 3.77
N MET A 923 -27.72 -20.57 2.98
CA MET A 923 -27.33 -19.26 3.46
C MET A 923 -28.43 -18.53 4.23
N ILE A 924 -29.72 -18.77 3.94
CA ILE A 924 -30.83 -18.22 4.73
C ILE A 924 -30.65 -18.55 6.22
N LYS A 925 -30.31 -19.80 6.56
CA LYS A 925 -30.10 -20.22 7.94
C LYS A 925 -28.87 -19.55 8.56
N ASN A 926 -27.77 -19.52 7.81
CA ASN A 926 -26.51 -18.96 8.28
C ASN A 926 -26.60 -17.45 8.52
N VAL A 927 -27.20 -16.69 7.59
CA VAL A 927 -27.34 -15.23 7.67
C VAL A 927 -28.18 -14.82 8.88
N TRP A 928 -29.28 -15.52 9.15
CA TRP A 928 -30.08 -15.32 10.36
C TRP A 928 -29.30 -15.65 11.64
N GLN A 929 -28.56 -16.76 11.63
CA GLN A 929 -27.72 -17.14 12.76
C GLN A 929 -26.64 -16.10 13.04
N TYR A 930 -25.97 -15.58 12.00
CA TYR A 930 -24.98 -14.52 12.12
C TYR A 930 -25.59 -13.28 12.76
N GLU A 931 -26.69 -12.77 12.20
CA GLU A 931 -27.36 -11.58 12.73
C GLU A 931 -27.76 -11.76 14.21
N ARG A 932 -28.31 -12.93 14.56
CA ARG A 932 -28.64 -13.27 15.95
C ARG A 932 -27.40 -13.26 16.86
N THR A 933 -26.31 -13.91 16.46
CA THR A 933 -25.08 -13.92 17.26
C THR A 933 -24.53 -12.52 17.49
N TYR A 934 -24.55 -11.66 16.47
CA TYR A 934 -24.10 -10.28 16.60
C TYR A 934 -24.95 -9.46 17.59
N LEU A 935 -26.28 -9.66 17.60
CA LEU A 935 -27.15 -8.98 18.56
C LEU A 935 -26.97 -9.49 19.99
N MET A 936 -26.76 -10.79 20.17
CA MET A 936 -26.58 -11.42 21.48
C MET A 936 -25.31 -10.96 22.21
N GLU A 937 -24.23 -10.68 21.48
CA GLU A 937 -22.97 -10.24 22.09
C GLU A 937 -23.02 -8.80 22.65
N ASN A 938 -24.18 -8.11 22.60
CA ASN A 938 -24.39 -6.73 23.07
C ASN A 938 -23.46 -5.67 22.43
N PHE A 939 -22.68 -6.05 21.42
CA PHE A 939 -21.87 -5.13 20.64
C PHE A 939 -22.76 -4.52 19.56
N ARG A 940 -23.41 -3.41 19.91
CA ARG A 940 -24.35 -2.64 19.08
C ARG A 940 -23.70 -1.94 17.87
N LEU A 941 -22.75 -2.59 17.20
CA LEU A 941 -22.06 -2.09 16.01
C LEU A 941 -22.15 -3.05 14.82
N TYR A 942 -23.36 -3.54 14.57
CA TYR A 942 -23.73 -4.33 13.40
C TYR A 942 -25.27 -4.24 13.30
N TYR A 943 -25.94 -3.92 12.19
CA TYR A 943 -25.58 -3.95 10.77
C TYR A 943 -26.26 -2.82 9.97
N LEU A 944 -26.07 -2.89 8.65
CA LEU A 944 -26.92 -2.40 7.56
C LEU A 944 -28.41 -2.14 7.85
N TYR A 945 -28.99 -2.88 8.79
CA TYR A 945 -30.39 -2.87 9.12
C TYR A 945 -30.59 -2.37 10.55
N THR A 946 -31.52 -1.43 10.70
CA THR A 946 -31.98 -0.94 11.99
C THR A 946 -33.18 -1.76 12.44
N TRP A 947 -32.95 -2.74 13.32
CA TRP A 947 -34.01 -3.51 13.96
C TRP A 947 -34.65 -2.71 15.10
N SER A 948 -35.97 -2.73 15.19
CA SER A 948 -36.71 -2.27 16.37
C SER A 948 -36.48 -3.20 17.55
N GLN A 949 -36.76 -2.73 18.77
CA GLN A 949 -36.59 -3.56 19.97
C GLN A 949 -37.40 -4.87 19.90
N ASN A 950 -38.62 -4.82 19.35
CA ASN A 950 -39.46 -6.01 19.17
C ASN A 950 -38.84 -7.02 18.20
N GLU A 951 -38.28 -6.54 17.08
CA GLU A 951 -37.61 -7.40 16.10
C GLU A 951 -36.31 -8.00 16.65
N ILE A 952 -35.58 -7.24 17.49
CA ILE A 952 -34.41 -7.75 18.21
C ILE A 952 -34.83 -8.88 19.15
N ASP A 953 -35.87 -8.68 19.95
CA ASP A 953 -36.36 -9.69 20.91
C ASP A 953 -36.87 -10.94 20.17
N GLU A 954 -37.55 -10.77 19.03
CA GLU A 954 -38.00 -11.85 18.15
C GLU A 954 -36.81 -12.63 17.55
N LEU A 955 -35.80 -11.92 17.04
CA LEU A 955 -34.59 -12.53 16.47
C LEU A 955 -33.77 -13.27 17.53
N ILE A 956 -33.65 -12.71 18.73
CA ILE A 956 -32.98 -13.32 19.88
C ILE A 956 -33.70 -14.59 20.33
N SER A 957 -35.03 -14.59 20.37
CA SER A 957 -35.84 -15.72 20.85
C SER A 957 -36.05 -16.81 19.80
N SER A 958 -36.51 -16.45 18.60
CA SER A 958 -36.91 -17.38 17.54
C SER A 958 -35.80 -17.66 16.52
N GLY A 959 -34.77 -16.82 16.48
CA GLY A 959 -33.65 -16.94 15.53
C GLY A 959 -33.89 -16.33 14.15
N TYR A 960 -35.04 -15.72 13.90
CA TYR A 960 -35.36 -14.97 12.68
C TYR A 960 -36.40 -13.89 12.98
N VAL A 961 -36.69 -13.01 12.01
CA VAL A 961 -37.81 -12.05 12.11
C VAL A 961 -38.87 -12.43 11.08
N THR A 962 -40.10 -12.68 11.53
CA THR A 962 -41.20 -13.22 10.70
C THR A 962 -41.52 -12.37 9.47
N ASN A 963 -41.42 -11.05 9.58
CA ASN A 963 -41.73 -10.11 8.50
C ASN A 963 -40.62 -9.96 7.46
N TYR A 964 -39.49 -10.66 7.59
CA TYR A 964 -38.35 -10.54 6.69
C TYR A 964 -38.01 -11.87 6.01
N THR A 965 -37.46 -11.79 4.81
CA THR A 965 -36.80 -12.90 4.10
C THR A 965 -35.36 -12.50 3.75
N VAL A 966 -34.53 -13.50 3.53
CA VAL A 966 -33.16 -13.30 3.05
C VAL A 966 -33.16 -13.53 1.54
N VAL A 967 -32.61 -12.57 0.80
CA VAL A 967 -32.47 -12.62 -0.66
C VAL A 967 -31.06 -12.19 -1.05
N TYR A 968 -30.66 -12.47 -2.28
CA TYR A 968 -29.44 -11.92 -2.85
C TYR A 968 -29.53 -10.40 -3.03
N ARG A 969 -28.47 -9.69 -2.65
CA ARG A 969 -28.26 -8.26 -2.88
C ARG A 969 -27.93 -7.99 -4.34
N TYR A 970 -27.04 -8.79 -4.91
CA TYR A 970 -26.64 -8.76 -6.31
C TYR A 970 -27.00 -10.09 -6.97
N ASP A 971 -27.55 -10.03 -8.17
CA ASP A 971 -28.02 -11.20 -8.92
C ASP A 971 -26.85 -12.17 -9.22
N PRO A 972 -26.89 -13.42 -8.73
CA PRO A 972 -25.84 -14.40 -8.99
C PRO A 972 -25.69 -14.76 -10.48
N TRP A 973 -26.72 -14.57 -11.31
CA TRP A 973 -26.61 -14.78 -12.76
C TRP A 973 -25.73 -13.73 -13.44
N ILE A 974 -25.63 -12.53 -12.86
CA ILE A 974 -24.78 -11.44 -13.34
C ILE A 974 -23.40 -11.51 -12.66
N TYR A 975 -23.37 -11.84 -11.38
CA TYR A 975 -22.17 -11.87 -10.54
C TYR A 975 -21.91 -13.26 -9.93
N PRO A 976 -21.57 -14.27 -10.75
CA PRO A 976 -21.30 -15.64 -10.29
C PRO A 976 -20.22 -15.73 -9.22
N GLU A 977 -19.22 -14.84 -9.29
CA GLU A 977 -18.08 -14.78 -8.38
C GLU A 977 -18.37 -14.26 -6.96
N ILE A 978 -19.61 -13.94 -6.61
CA ILE A 978 -19.98 -13.58 -5.23
C ILE A 978 -21.18 -14.38 -4.74
N ILE A 979 -21.44 -15.53 -5.36
CA ILE A 979 -22.54 -16.42 -4.97
C ILE A 979 -22.34 -17.00 -3.57
N ASP A 980 -21.08 -17.26 -3.20
CA ASP A 980 -20.63 -17.76 -1.91
C ASP A 980 -20.28 -16.63 -0.92
N ASP A 981 -20.43 -15.37 -1.32
CA ASP A 981 -20.18 -14.20 -0.48
C ASP A 981 -21.35 -13.99 0.52
N PRO A 982 -21.13 -14.13 1.82
CA PRO A 982 -22.14 -13.95 2.86
C PRO A 982 -22.68 -12.52 2.94
N THR A 983 -21.92 -11.54 2.46
CA THR A 983 -22.30 -10.13 2.43
C THR A 983 -23.11 -9.75 1.18
N ASN A 984 -23.23 -10.69 0.23
CA ASN A 984 -24.16 -10.62 -0.89
C ASN A 984 -25.59 -11.03 -0.51
N PHE A 985 -25.87 -11.31 0.76
CA PHE A 985 -27.24 -11.56 1.24
C PHE A 985 -27.79 -10.32 1.95
N MET A 986 -29.10 -10.13 1.84
CA MET A 986 -29.78 -8.98 2.42
C MET A 986 -31.15 -9.36 2.99
N PHE A 987 -31.53 -8.72 4.10
CA PHE A 987 -32.88 -8.84 4.65
C PHE A 987 -33.83 -7.94 3.85
N LYS A 988 -34.91 -8.54 3.34
CA LYS A 988 -35.98 -7.86 2.61
C LYS A 988 -37.30 -8.08 3.34
N MET A 989 -38.06 -7.02 3.56
CA MET A 989 -39.39 -7.13 4.16
C MET A 989 -40.32 -7.91 3.20
N LYS A 990 -41.10 -8.83 3.74
CA LYS A 990 -42.15 -9.55 3.00
C LYS A 990 -43.22 -8.54 2.60
N THR A 991 -43.46 -8.43 1.30
CA THR A 991 -44.53 -7.59 0.73
C THR A 991 -45.88 -8.28 0.85
#